data_AF-Q1K071-F1
#
_entry.id   AF-Q1K071-F1
#
_cell.length_a   1.000
_cell.length_b   1.000
_cell.length_c   1.000
_cell.angle_alpha   90.00
_cell.angle_beta   90.00
_cell.angle_gamma   90.00
#
_symmetry.space_group_name_H-M   'P 1'
#
loop_
_entity.id
_entity.type
_entity.pdbx_description
1 polymer ?
#
loop_
_entity_poly.entity_id
_entity_poly.type
_entity_poly.pdbx_seq_one_letter_code
_entity_poly.pdbx_strand_id
1 'polypeptide(L)'
;MGDQQPSYKRLRELAEAALRRAGLAKAWVMDLYPDAVIYTLPGTDGVDRYFRQPFTIGDTGLEFGRAVEVQKEFVPLRAAGQLLAACEDVSEEDAGYAWRVQVVEYGPGADGRINWPRGPLVAALNLYDGAKVFALQDSQHQASNKPFGKSPRELVGWLKNPVDTGTGIDADLCILKSAKWLRDGLVDSHERGAPKLFGLSHDIGASARTVMVAGRKMKEPVKISRVEVDVVYDPTNNGYFKHMVAACERDQQQQGDNTMLKQLLAAIKKKWPELHTKLTAGLEDGTISEESAIEQLSAAIGAVEETPESGKGSETTKDPEMDDLKAAIAKDSAELKKELDEVKQMRAAMILDTGLAASKLPEIVQDKLRRQFADGDVNAESLQAAIKEEKKVIDSLTGNGRTAGDGNGNVRMGRESSERLQAACDMLFGVTVADDLRDVPAFTSLRAAYTEMTGDTEVRGVLDPTQVQRMQAAYGSATFSYVLGNTLYRRLVQDYKERSDFGVSLLVGGNIRNAKDFRTMESVRIGYYGDLPDVNPETADYADLGQVSDEEISYALNQKGGYIDITRRMIINDDMRTVQKIINRLPRAARRTLAKRCWGKLVDNATYKGDSVALFHADHGNLGAAALTTTALEAGKLAFAQQTEPDSDERLDLKPRILVHPSELWATAKKINGTEGEPGTANFGNAFVGYFGANNENLFECPFMTDANDWMLLGDVNDCEILELAFLNGQQEPEMFVADNPTVGQMFVADKMQYKIRHEYETEIVDFRNVYKSVVV
;
A
#
# COMPACT_ATOMS: atom_id res chain seq x y z
N MET A 1 -37.71 -15.48 -11.49
CA MET A 1 -37.33 -14.54 -12.56
C MET A 1 -36.48 -13.47 -11.90
N GLY A 2 -35.17 -13.54 -12.13
CA GLY A 2 -34.19 -12.70 -11.46
C GLY A 2 -34.40 -11.23 -11.75
N ASP A 3 -34.30 -10.44 -10.69
CA ASP A 3 -34.42 -8.98 -10.67
C ASP A 3 -33.16 -8.37 -11.33
N GLN A 4 -33.04 -8.51 -12.65
CA GLN A 4 -32.04 -7.76 -13.41
C GLN A 4 -32.47 -6.30 -13.40
N GLN A 5 -31.78 -5.49 -12.59
CA GLN A 5 -31.91 -4.04 -12.66
C GLN A 5 -31.77 -3.60 -14.13
N PRO A 6 -32.78 -2.90 -14.69
CA PRO A 6 -32.74 -2.49 -16.08
C PRO A 6 -31.52 -1.60 -16.32
N SER A 7 -30.78 -1.88 -17.40
CA SER A 7 -29.62 -1.06 -17.78
C SER A 7 -29.98 0.43 -17.83
N TYR A 8 -29.04 1.31 -17.53
CA TYR A 8 -29.26 2.77 -17.49
C TYR A 8 -29.93 3.31 -18.77
N LYS A 9 -29.55 2.74 -19.93
CA LYS A 9 -30.18 3.02 -21.22
C LYS A 9 -31.66 2.64 -21.25
N ARG A 10 -32.01 1.48 -20.70
CA ARG A 10 -33.40 0.97 -20.64
C ARG A 10 -34.27 1.78 -19.67
N LEU A 11 -33.73 2.18 -18.52
CA LEU A 11 -34.41 3.07 -17.57
C LEU A 11 -34.71 4.44 -18.18
N ARG A 12 -33.78 4.99 -18.96
CA ARG A 12 -33.99 6.26 -19.68
C ARG A 12 -35.11 6.17 -20.71
N GLU A 13 -35.13 5.10 -21.53
CA GLU A 13 -36.22 4.85 -22.48
C GLU A 13 -37.58 4.73 -21.79
N LEU A 14 -37.63 4.05 -20.64
CA LEU A 14 -38.85 3.90 -19.83
C LEU A 14 -39.30 5.24 -19.24
N ALA A 15 -38.37 6.07 -18.75
CA ALA A 15 -38.66 7.41 -18.24
C ALA A 15 -39.19 8.35 -19.34
N GLU A 16 -38.56 8.37 -20.52
CA GLU A 16 -39.03 9.16 -21.66
C GLU A 16 -40.42 8.71 -22.13
N ALA A 17 -40.66 7.40 -22.22
CA ALA A 17 -41.96 6.85 -22.59
C ALA A 17 -43.05 7.14 -21.54
N ALA A 18 -42.70 7.16 -20.25
CA ALA A 18 -43.62 7.49 -19.18
C ALA A 18 -43.95 8.99 -19.15
N LEU A 19 -42.96 9.87 -19.37
CA LEU A 19 -43.17 11.33 -19.44
C LEU A 19 -44.07 11.72 -20.62
N ARG A 20 -43.90 11.06 -21.78
CA ARG A 20 -44.80 11.23 -22.93
C ARG A 20 -46.23 10.79 -22.61
N ARG A 21 -46.40 9.65 -21.91
CA ARG A 21 -47.72 9.18 -21.45
C ARG A 21 -48.38 10.15 -20.45
N ALA A 22 -47.58 10.84 -19.65
CA ALA A 22 -48.06 11.88 -18.72
C ALA A 22 -48.42 13.21 -19.41
N GLY A 23 -48.47 13.27 -20.75
CA GLY A 23 -48.81 14.48 -21.50
C GLY A 23 -47.68 15.48 -21.67
N LEU A 24 -46.46 15.13 -21.23
CA LEU A 24 -45.27 15.98 -21.31
C LEU A 24 -44.45 15.66 -22.57
N ALA A 25 -45.08 15.70 -23.73
CA ALA A 25 -44.46 15.29 -25.00
C ALA A 25 -43.23 16.13 -25.40
N LYS A 26 -43.08 17.34 -24.85
CA LYS A 26 -41.94 18.23 -25.05
C LYS A 26 -40.89 18.14 -23.93
N ALA A 27 -41.05 17.20 -22.99
CA ALA A 27 -40.08 16.98 -21.93
C ALA A 27 -38.82 16.31 -22.48
N TRP A 28 -37.67 16.91 -22.20
CA TRP A 28 -36.37 16.31 -22.48
C TRP A 28 -35.73 15.86 -21.17
N VAL A 29 -35.37 14.58 -21.08
CA VAL A 29 -34.69 14.03 -19.90
C VAL A 29 -33.26 14.56 -19.87
N MET A 30 -32.96 15.32 -18.82
CA MET A 30 -31.66 15.94 -18.59
C MET A 30 -30.75 15.03 -17.78
N ASP A 31 -31.31 14.36 -16.77
CA ASP A 31 -30.58 13.45 -15.89
C ASP A 31 -31.52 12.39 -15.28
N LEU A 32 -30.96 11.26 -14.85
CA LEU A 32 -31.71 10.12 -14.34
C LEU A 32 -31.00 9.51 -13.12
N TYR A 33 -31.74 9.44 -12.01
CA TYR A 33 -31.31 8.85 -10.74
C TYR A 33 -32.08 7.55 -10.47
N PRO A 34 -31.61 6.70 -9.54
CA PRO A 34 -32.26 5.42 -9.22
C PRO A 34 -33.74 5.55 -8.81
N ASP A 35 -34.13 6.69 -8.24
CA ASP A 35 -35.47 6.96 -7.69
C ASP A 35 -36.15 8.21 -8.29
N ALA A 36 -35.52 8.90 -9.24
CA ALA A 36 -36.05 10.16 -9.78
C ALA A 36 -35.52 10.50 -11.19
N VAL A 37 -36.35 11.20 -11.97
CA VAL A 37 -35.96 11.75 -13.28
C VAL A 37 -35.92 13.27 -13.21
N ILE A 38 -34.93 13.88 -13.86
CA ILE A 38 -34.89 15.32 -14.11
C ILE A 38 -35.16 15.58 -15.59
N TYR A 39 -36.16 16.40 -15.88
CA TYR A 39 -36.50 16.79 -17.25
C TYR A 39 -36.72 18.30 -17.37
N THR A 40 -36.55 18.81 -18.59
CA THR A 40 -36.83 20.22 -18.93
C THR A 40 -38.13 20.33 -19.73
N LEU A 41 -38.88 21.40 -19.50
CA LEU A 41 -40.00 21.83 -20.34
C LEU A 41 -39.74 23.26 -20.84
N PRO A 42 -39.99 23.52 -22.13
CA PRO A 42 -39.85 24.87 -22.66
C PRO A 42 -40.90 25.80 -22.06
N GLY A 43 -40.46 26.85 -21.37
CA GLY A 43 -41.32 27.87 -20.80
C GLY A 43 -41.94 28.76 -21.89
N THR A 44 -43.15 29.27 -21.63
CA THR A 44 -43.87 30.19 -22.51
C THR A 44 -43.21 31.58 -22.61
N ASP A 45 -42.31 31.88 -21.67
CA ASP A 45 -41.46 33.06 -21.56
C ASP A 45 -40.12 32.90 -22.30
N GLY A 46 -39.90 31.77 -22.98
CA GLY A 46 -38.63 31.47 -23.67
C GLY A 46 -37.52 30.98 -22.74
N VAL A 47 -37.84 30.70 -21.46
CA VAL A 47 -36.90 30.15 -20.48
C VAL A 47 -37.30 28.72 -20.13
N ASP A 48 -36.41 27.77 -20.37
CA ASP A 48 -36.61 26.37 -20.03
C ASP A 48 -36.69 26.17 -18.50
N ARG A 49 -37.72 25.45 -18.06
CA ARG A 49 -37.95 25.12 -16.65
C ARG A 49 -37.62 23.66 -16.38
N TYR A 50 -36.92 23.40 -15.28
CA TYR A 50 -36.48 22.06 -14.91
C TYR A 50 -37.36 21.49 -13.82
N PHE A 51 -37.61 20.18 -13.89
CA PHE A 51 -38.46 19.48 -12.92
C PHE A 51 -37.76 18.21 -12.48
N ARG A 52 -37.71 17.98 -11.16
CA ARG A 52 -37.36 16.68 -10.58
C ARG A 52 -38.65 15.96 -10.23
N GLN A 53 -38.80 14.73 -10.71
CA GLN A 53 -39.97 13.92 -10.45
C GLN A 53 -39.54 12.53 -9.97
N PRO A 54 -39.84 12.15 -8.71
CA PRO A 54 -39.52 10.83 -8.21
C PRO A 54 -40.34 9.76 -8.95
N PHE A 55 -39.80 8.56 -9.09
CA PHE A 55 -40.53 7.42 -9.65
C PHE A 55 -40.27 6.15 -8.85
N THR A 56 -41.24 5.22 -8.91
CA THR A 56 -41.07 3.85 -8.45
C THR A 56 -41.19 2.91 -9.64
N ILE A 57 -40.39 1.84 -9.65
CA ILE A 57 -40.44 0.80 -10.69
C ILE A 57 -41.50 -0.22 -10.26
N GLY A 58 -42.60 -0.29 -11.00
CA GLY A 58 -43.63 -1.32 -10.80
C GLY A 58 -43.69 -2.29 -11.99
N ASP A 59 -44.49 -3.35 -11.85
CA ASP A 59 -44.56 -4.46 -12.82
C ASP A 59 -44.96 -4.05 -14.25
N THR A 60 -45.50 -2.85 -14.46
CA THR A 60 -45.97 -2.34 -15.76
C THR A 60 -45.23 -1.08 -16.25
N GLY A 61 -44.20 -0.63 -15.51
CA GLY A 61 -43.38 0.53 -15.86
C GLY A 61 -43.10 1.47 -14.68
N LEU A 62 -42.72 2.71 -14.98
CA LEU A 62 -42.43 3.74 -13.97
C LEU A 62 -43.71 4.46 -13.53
N GLU A 63 -43.95 4.49 -12.23
CA GLU A 63 -45.00 5.31 -11.62
C GLU A 63 -44.39 6.61 -11.08
N PHE A 64 -44.83 7.75 -11.59
CA PHE A 64 -44.29 9.04 -11.17
C PHE A 64 -45.01 9.62 -9.96
N GLY A 65 -44.24 10.09 -8.99
CA GLY A 65 -44.71 10.94 -7.91
C GLY A 65 -44.88 12.40 -8.35
N ARG A 66 -45.09 13.28 -7.37
CA ARG A 66 -45.31 14.72 -7.62
C ARG A 66 -44.04 15.38 -8.18
N ALA A 67 -44.17 16.05 -9.32
CA ALA A 67 -43.10 16.87 -9.89
C ALA A 67 -42.84 18.12 -9.02
N VAL A 68 -41.57 18.42 -8.80
CA VAL A 68 -41.10 19.64 -8.12
C VAL A 68 -40.25 20.42 -9.11
N GLU A 69 -40.60 21.68 -9.32
CA GLU A 69 -39.78 22.60 -10.13
C GLU A 69 -38.43 22.79 -9.44
N VAL A 70 -37.36 22.53 -10.17
CA VAL A 70 -35.99 22.68 -9.72
C VAL A 70 -35.30 23.72 -10.59
N GLN A 71 -34.33 24.42 -10.04
CA GLN A 71 -33.52 25.36 -10.80
C GLN A 71 -32.22 24.67 -11.17
N LYS A 72 -31.80 24.82 -12.44
CA LYS A 72 -30.47 24.42 -12.86
C LYS A 72 -29.49 25.47 -12.39
N GLU A 73 -28.92 25.25 -11.21
CA GLU A 73 -27.82 26.06 -10.71
C GLU A 73 -26.52 25.57 -11.33
N PHE A 74 -25.81 26.47 -12.03
CA PHE A 74 -24.46 26.18 -12.47
C PHE A 74 -23.55 26.25 -11.24
N VAL A 75 -23.38 25.11 -10.58
CA VAL A 75 -22.29 24.93 -9.63
C VAL A 75 -21.04 24.76 -10.47
N PRO A 76 -20.09 25.73 -10.48
CA PRO A 76 -18.84 25.54 -11.18
C PRO A 76 -18.22 24.24 -10.68
N LEU A 77 -17.71 23.45 -11.62
CA LEU A 77 -17.23 22.07 -11.46
C LEU A 77 -15.94 21.97 -10.62
N ARG A 78 -15.87 22.72 -9.53
CA ARG A 78 -14.89 22.67 -8.44
C ARG A 78 -15.51 22.15 -7.13
N ALA A 79 -16.83 22.26 -6.93
CA ALA A 79 -17.47 21.79 -5.69
C ALA A 79 -17.99 20.34 -5.75
N ALA A 80 -18.24 19.79 -6.95
CA ALA A 80 -18.57 18.37 -7.12
C ALA A 80 -17.37 17.50 -7.56
N GLY A 81 -16.31 18.13 -8.09
CA GLY A 81 -15.07 17.46 -8.49
C GLY A 81 -14.14 17.10 -7.33
N GLN A 82 -14.35 17.64 -6.12
CA GLN A 82 -13.53 17.33 -4.94
C GLN A 82 -13.93 16.03 -4.22
N LEU A 83 -15.04 15.39 -4.61
CA LEU A 83 -15.48 14.10 -4.04
C LEU A 83 -15.35 12.91 -5.01
N LEU A 84 -15.08 13.16 -6.30
CA LEU A 84 -14.96 12.13 -7.34
C LEU A 84 -13.61 12.12 -8.08
N ALA A 85 -12.73 13.10 -7.82
CA ALA A 85 -11.33 13.12 -8.30
C ALA A 85 -10.33 12.71 -7.21
N ALA A 86 -10.70 11.73 -6.40
CA ALA A 86 -9.78 10.91 -5.61
C ALA A 86 -9.44 9.59 -6.34
N CYS A 87 -9.77 9.48 -7.63
CA CYS A 87 -9.42 8.33 -8.46
C CYS A 87 -8.65 8.79 -9.70
N GLU A 88 -7.50 8.14 -9.83
CA GLU A 88 -6.64 7.97 -11.00
C GLU A 88 -5.50 9.00 -11.22
N ASP A 89 -4.29 8.45 -11.07
CA ASP A 89 -2.94 8.95 -11.28
C ASP A 89 -2.29 9.88 -10.24
N VAL A 90 -2.54 9.58 -8.97
CA VAL A 90 -1.48 9.63 -7.94
C VAL A 90 -1.43 8.21 -7.36
N SER A 91 -0.26 7.63 -7.12
CA SER A 91 -0.21 6.41 -6.31
C SER A 91 -1.01 6.66 -5.03
N GLU A 92 -1.97 5.80 -4.70
CA GLU A 92 -2.84 6.00 -3.51
C GLU A 92 -2.03 6.28 -2.23
N GLU A 93 -0.76 5.88 -2.22
CA GLU A 93 0.22 6.11 -1.18
C GLU A 93 0.55 7.58 -0.90
N ASP A 94 0.43 8.50 -1.88
CA ASP A 94 0.88 9.91 -1.80
C ASP A 94 -0.24 10.94 -1.55
N ALA A 95 -1.51 10.53 -1.60
CA ALA A 95 -2.64 11.42 -1.32
C ALA A 95 -2.52 12.04 0.10
N GLY A 96 -2.85 13.33 0.23
CA GLY A 96 -2.85 14.06 1.51
C GLY A 96 -1.48 14.51 2.02
N TYR A 97 -0.38 14.19 1.33
CA TYR A 97 0.98 14.60 1.76
C TYR A 97 1.43 15.97 1.24
N ALA A 98 0.64 16.64 0.39
CA ALA A 98 0.93 17.99 -0.08
C ALA A 98 -0.29 18.91 0.11
N TRP A 99 -0.07 20.11 0.64
CA TRP A 99 -1.14 21.06 0.97
C TRP A 99 -0.78 22.48 0.56
N ARG A 100 -1.72 23.20 -0.03
CA ARG A 100 -1.58 24.64 -0.23
C ARG A 100 -1.87 25.31 1.10
N VAL A 101 -0.94 26.12 1.58
CA VAL A 101 -1.03 26.75 2.89
C VAL A 101 -0.85 28.26 2.80
N GLN A 102 -1.54 29.00 3.67
CA GLN A 102 -1.15 30.36 4.01
C GLN A 102 -0.13 30.28 5.14
N VAL A 103 1.09 30.74 4.89
CA VAL A 103 2.17 30.71 5.89
C VAL A 103 2.02 31.89 6.86
N VAL A 104 1.69 33.07 6.33
CA VAL A 104 1.52 34.30 7.11
C VAL A 104 0.61 35.29 6.38
N GLU A 105 -0.28 35.96 7.11
CA GLU A 105 -1.00 37.15 6.65
C GLU A 105 -0.25 38.44 7.01
N TYR A 106 -0.21 39.41 6.10
CA TYR A 106 0.42 40.70 6.33
C TYR A 106 -0.35 41.55 7.34
N GLY A 107 0.40 42.32 8.14
CA GLY A 107 -0.15 43.25 9.11
C GLY A 107 0.16 42.88 10.57
N PRO A 108 -0.56 43.49 11.53
CA PRO A 108 -0.28 43.28 12.95
C PRO A 108 -0.64 41.86 13.37
N GLY A 109 0.27 41.18 14.07
CA GLY A 109 -0.01 39.87 14.67
C GLY A 109 -1.05 39.95 15.78
N ALA A 110 -1.81 38.87 15.97
CA ALA A 110 -2.88 38.77 16.97
C ALA A 110 -2.36 38.98 18.41
N ASP A 111 -1.09 38.65 18.67
CA ASP A 111 -0.43 38.88 19.95
C ASP A 111 -0.04 40.35 20.21
N GLY A 112 -0.15 41.21 19.20
CA GLY A 112 0.19 42.63 19.24
C GLY A 112 1.68 42.92 19.46
N ARG A 113 2.57 41.94 19.27
CA ARG A 113 4.02 42.10 19.50
C ARG A 113 4.78 42.46 18.23
N ILE A 114 4.39 41.86 17.10
CA ILE A 114 5.10 41.97 15.82
C ILE A 114 4.12 42.46 14.73
N ASN A 115 4.57 43.41 13.93
CA ASN A 115 3.92 43.80 12.68
C ASN A 115 4.64 43.13 11.51
N TRP A 116 3.89 42.53 10.59
CA TRP A 116 4.40 41.74 9.48
C TRP A 116 4.22 42.46 8.14
N PRO A 117 5.20 43.28 7.72
CA PRO A 117 5.11 44.10 6.51
C PRO A 117 5.37 43.27 5.25
N ARG A 118 4.61 43.56 4.18
CA ARG A 118 4.76 42.89 2.88
C ARG A 118 6.18 42.97 2.33
N GLY A 119 6.80 44.16 2.26
CA GLY A 119 8.09 44.35 1.59
C GLY A 119 9.20 43.39 2.05
N PRO A 120 9.55 43.37 3.35
CA PRO A 120 10.54 42.45 3.93
C PRO A 120 10.19 40.97 3.78
N LEU A 121 8.90 40.60 3.83
CA LEU A 121 8.46 39.22 3.66
C LEU A 121 8.56 38.75 2.21
N VAL A 122 8.19 39.60 1.25
CA VAL A 122 8.34 39.34 -0.19
C VAL A 122 9.80 39.25 -0.59
N ALA A 123 10.66 40.12 -0.03
CA ALA A 123 12.10 40.06 -0.25
C ALA A 123 12.75 38.76 0.29
N ALA A 124 12.03 38.00 1.13
CA ALA A 124 12.48 36.75 1.72
C ALA A 124 11.79 35.51 1.14
N LEU A 125 11.05 35.62 0.02
CA LEU A 125 10.36 34.47 -0.59
C LEU A 125 11.31 33.29 -0.86
N ASN A 126 12.55 33.58 -1.28
CA ASN A 126 13.59 32.56 -1.47
C ASN A 126 14.00 31.82 -0.19
N LEU A 127 13.77 32.41 0.99
CA LEU A 127 13.99 31.76 2.29
C LEU A 127 12.78 30.95 2.74
N TYR A 128 11.58 31.26 2.24
CA TYR A 128 10.38 30.42 2.43
C TYR A 128 10.46 29.14 1.60
N ASP A 129 11.11 29.17 0.44
CA ASP A 129 11.32 27.98 -0.39
C ASP A 129 12.35 27.05 0.27
N GLY A 130 11.94 25.82 0.57
CA GLY A 130 12.73 24.87 1.36
C GLY A 130 12.72 25.13 2.87
N ALA A 131 11.90 26.06 3.37
CA ALA A 131 11.79 26.30 4.81
C ALA A 131 11.28 25.05 5.53
N LYS A 132 11.94 24.69 6.64
CA LYS A 132 11.61 23.51 7.45
C LYS A 132 10.34 23.74 8.26
N VAL A 133 9.46 22.75 8.26
CA VAL A 133 8.22 22.75 9.05
C VAL A 133 8.34 21.77 10.21
N PHE A 134 8.10 22.23 11.44
CA PHE A 134 8.13 21.41 12.64
C PHE A 134 6.77 21.31 13.33
N ALA A 135 6.54 20.27 14.12
CA ALA A 135 5.39 20.17 15.03
C ALA A 135 5.93 19.88 16.44
N LEU A 136 6.18 20.93 17.23
CA LEU A 136 6.81 20.78 18.54
C LEU A 136 5.75 20.45 19.62
N GLN A 137 6.18 19.78 20.70
CA GLN A 137 5.34 19.62 21.89
C GLN A 137 5.12 20.98 22.58
N ASP A 138 3.97 21.20 23.20
CA ASP A 138 3.63 22.46 23.89
C ASP A 138 4.71 22.94 24.87
N SER A 139 5.33 22.00 25.59
CA SER A 139 6.43 22.29 26.53
C SER A 139 7.69 22.84 25.84
N GLN A 140 7.98 22.39 24.62
CA GLN A 140 9.08 22.90 23.79
C GLN A 140 8.70 24.16 23.02
N HIS A 141 7.41 24.31 22.68
CA HIS A 141 6.85 25.50 22.04
C HIS A 141 6.86 26.72 22.96
N GLN A 142 6.62 26.52 24.27
CA GLN A 142 6.54 27.58 25.27
C GLN A 142 7.87 27.88 25.98
N ALA A 143 8.91 27.03 25.79
CA ALA A 143 10.22 27.24 26.39
C ALA A 143 10.94 28.44 25.74
N SER A 144 11.20 29.49 26.54
CA SER A 144 11.90 30.70 26.11
C SER A 144 13.38 30.48 25.76
N ASN A 145 13.96 29.38 26.22
CA ASN A 145 15.32 28.95 25.91
C ASN A 145 15.25 27.53 25.33
N LYS A 146 15.73 27.34 24.11
CA LYS A 146 15.82 26.02 23.43
C LYS A 146 17.28 25.51 23.50
N PRO A 147 17.79 25.07 24.68
CA PRO A 147 19.21 24.74 24.86
C PRO A 147 19.72 23.62 23.95
N PHE A 148 18.83 22.79 23.42
CA PHE A 148 19.17 21.64 22.58
C PHE A 148 18.73 21.79 21.11
N GLY A 149 18.23 22.96 20.70
CA GLY A 149 17.69 23.20 19.35
C GLY A 149 16.38 22.44 19.06
N LYS A 150 15.89 22.51 17.81
CA LYS A 150 14.73 21.73 17.34
C LYS A 150 15.23 20.34 16.91
N SER A 151 14.62 19.28 17.44
CA SER A 151 14.98 17.91 17.09
C SER A 151 14.55 17.58 15.65
N PRO A 152 15.36 16.83 14.86
CA PRO A 152 14.95 16.32 13.56
C PRO A 152 13.71 15.42 13.61
N ARG A 153 13.36 14.86 14.77
CA ARG A 153 12.12 14.07 14.95
C ARG A 153 10.85 14.90 14.88
N GLU A 154 10.94 16.18 15.23
CA GLU A 154 9.79 17.09 15.18
C GLU A 154 9.62 17.70 13.78
N LEU A 155 10.54 17.40 12.85
CA LEU A 155 10.44 17.84 11.47
C LEU A 155 9.31 17.07 10.78
N VAL A 156 8.27 17.80 10.36
CA VAL A 156 7.08 17.21 9.72
C VAL A 156 7.02 17.48 8.22
N GLY A 157 7.81 18.42 7.71
CA GLY A 157 7.76 18.76 6.29
C GLY A 157 8.68 19.92 5.89
N TRP A 158 8.47 20.39 4.67
CA TRP A 158 9.10 21.60 4.15
C TRP A 158 8.16 22.34 3.19
N LEU A 159 8.43 23.63 2.98
CA LEU A 159 7.68 24.46 2.03
C LEU A 159 8.32 24.43 0.62
N LYS A 160 7.47 24.58 -0.40
CA LYS A 160 7.84 24.80 -1.81
C LYS A 160 6.98 25.90 -2.42
N ASN A 161 7.42 26.47 -3.55
CA ASN A 161 6.63 27.39 -4.37
C ASN A 161 5.99 28.56 -3.58
N PRO A 162 6.75 29.31 -2.77
CA PRO A 162 6.19 30.43 -2.01
C PRO A 162 5.83 31.58 -2.96
N VAL A 163 4.63 32.13 -2.78
CA VAL A 163 4.09 33.22 -3.62
C VAL A 163 3.49 34.31 -2.73
N ASP A 164 3.76 35.55 -3.11
CA ASP A 164 3.06 36.71 -2.56
C ASP A 164 1.65 36.81 -3.16
N THR A 165 0.63 36.77 -2.31
CA THR A 165 -0.78 36.87 -2.70
C THR A 165 -1.33 38.29 -2.63
N GLY A 166 -0.51 39.26 -2.21
CA GLY A 166 -0.92 40.62 -1.88
C GLY A 166 -1.46 40.78 -0.45
N THR A 167 -2.05 39.73 0.12
CA THR A 167 -2.56 39.71 1.51
C THR A 167 -1.69 38.90 2.47
N GLY A 168 -0.84 38.02 1.95
CA GLY A 168 0.06 37.17 2.72
C GLY A 168 0.99 36.33 1.83
N ILE A 169 1.73 35.42 2.44
CA ILE A 169 2.54 34.42 1.71
C ILE A 169 1.81 33.09 1.71
N ASP A 170 1.59 32.55 0.51
CA ASP A 170 1.16 31.18 0.32
C ASP A 170 2.33 30.30 -0.10
N ALA A 171 2.30 29.01 0.24
CA ALA A 171 3.28 28.02 -0.21
C ALA A 171 2.65 26.62 -0.28
N ASP A 172 3.34 25.68 -0.88
CA ASP A 172 2.98 24.26 -0.86
C ASP A 172 3.77 23.57 0.25
N LEU A 173 3.06 23.03 1.24
CA LEU A 173 3.65 22.29 2.34
C LEU A 173 3.70 20.80 1.98
N CYS A 174 4.92 20.27 1.85
CA CYS A 174 5.21 18.87 1.62
C CYS A 174 5.40 18.17 2.97
N ILE A 175 4.49 17.29 3.35
CA ILE A 175 4.51 16.51 4.59
C ILE A 175 5.41 15.29 4.39
N LEU A 176 6.31 15.03 5.34
CA LEU A 176 7.12 13.83 5.36
C LEU A 176 6.26 12.59 5.62
N LYS A 177 6.59 11.46 4.97
CA LYS A 177 5.91 10.17 5.20
C LYS A 177 5.92 9.74 6.67
N SER A 178 6.98 10.06 7.40
CA SER A 178 7.10 9.83 8.85
C SER A 178 6.09 10.64 9.68
N ALA A 179 5.55 11.73 9.14
CA ALA A 179 4.52 12.57 9.76
C ALA A 179 3.10 12.22 9.28
N LYS A 180 2.82 10.92 9.06
CA LYS A 180 1.51 10.40 8.65
C LYS A 180 0.36 10.90 9.55
N TRP A 181 0.60 11.06 10.85
CA TRP A 181 -0.39 11.56 11.80
C TRP A 181 -0.93 12.96 11.42
N LEU A 182 -0.06 13.85 10.91
CA LEU A 182 -0.44 15.20 10.51
C LEU A 182 -1.26 15.14 9.22
N ARG A 183 -0.83 14.31 8.26
CA ARG A 183 -1.58 14.05 7.02
C ARG A 183 -2.98 13.54 7.32
N ASP A 184 -3.11 12.51 8.13
CA ASP A 184 -4.41 11.88 8.43
C ASP A 184 -5.33 12.86 9.18
N GLY A 185 -4.80 13.63 10.14
CA GLY A 185 -5.57 14.67 10.83
C GLY A 185 -6.01 15.83 9.93
N LEU A 186 -5.17 16.25 8.98
CA LEU A 186 -5.54 17.29 8.01
C LEU A 186 -6.64 16.82 7.06
N VAL A 187 -6.54 15.59 6.55
CA VAL A 187 -7.59 15.00 5.70
C VAL A 187 -8.92 14.91 6.46
N ASP A 188 -8.94 14.29 7.64
CA ASP A 188 -10.15 14.14 8.46
C ASP A 188 -10.77 15.50 8.82
N SER A 189 -9.94 16.46 9.26
CA SER A 189 -10.43 17.78 9.64
C SER A 189 -11.04 18.55 8.46
N HIS A 190 -10.50 18.43 7.25
CA HIS A 190 -11.05 19.10 6.07
C HIS A 190 -12.32 18.40 5.56
N GLU A 191 -12.34 17.07 5.51
CA GLU A 191 -13.50 16.28 5.10
C GLU A 191 -14.71 16.51 6.02
N ARG A 192 -14.47 16.71 7.31
CA ARG A 192 -15.53 16.93 8.32
C ARG A 192 -15.85 18.41 8.55
N GLY A 193 -15.35 19.31 7.70
CA GLY A 193 -15.71 20.73 7.69
C GLY A 193 -15.03 21.58 8.76
N ALA A 194 -13.88 21.14 9.30
CA ALA A 194 -13.06 21.85 10.27
C ALA A 194 -11.63 22.18 9.75
N PRO A 195 -11.48 22.88 8.59
CA PRO A 195 -10.19 23.06 7.91
C PRO A 195 -9.15 23.89 8.69
N LYS A 196 -9.57 24.63 9.73
CA LYS A 196 -8.71 25.46 10.58
C LYS A 196 -8.30 24.79 11.88
N LEU A 197 -8.53 23.48 12.02
CA LEU A 197 -8.16 22.73 13.22
C LEU A 197 -6.64 22.75 13.48
N PHE A 198 -5.85 22.78 12.41
CA PHE A 198 -4.41 22.99 12.44
C PHE A 198 -4.07 24.34 11.80
N GLY A 199 -3.16 25.07 12.44
CA GLY A 199 -2.63 26.35 11.97
C GLY A 199 -1.13 26.28 11.74
N LEU A 200 -0.59 27.35 11.16
CA LEU A 200 0.83 27.55 10.92
C LEU A 200 1.28 28.86 11.54
N SER A 201 2.43 28.83 12.19
CA SER A 201 3.11 30.03 12.66
C SER A 201 4.54 30.02 12.16
N HIS A 202 4.94 31.10 11.50
CA HIS A 202 6.33 31.24 11.06
C HIS A 202 7.23 31.79 12.16
N ASP A 203 8.45 31.30 12.25
CA ASP A 203 9.50 31.81 13.13
C ASP A 203 10.65 32.32 12.25
N ILE A 204 10.97 33.61 12.36
CA ILE A 204 11.97 34.24 11.50
C ILE A 204 13.16 34.79 12.30
N GLY A 205 14.34 34.59 11.74
CA GLY A 205 15.51 35.38 12.12
C GLY A 205 15.51 36.68 11.32
N ALA A 206 15.46 37.83 11.99
CA ALA A 206 15.52 39.12 11.30
C ALA A 206 16.14 40.24 12.15
N SER A 207 16.70 41.22 11.45
CA SER A 207 16.90 42.56 12.04
C SER A 207 15.56 43.27 12.09
N ALA A 208 15.22 43.85 13.25
CA ALA A 208 13.92 44.48 13.47
C ALA A 208 14.07 45.93 13.94
N ARG A 209 13.10 46.77 13.56
CA ARG A 209 12.91 48.12 14.09
C ARG A 209 11.62 48.21 14.89
N THR A 210 11.54 49.12 15.84
CA THR A 210 10.30 49.36 16.59
C THR A 210 9.48 50.42 15.89
N VAL A 211 8.21 50.13 15.59
CA VAL A 211 7.28 51.03 14.92
C VAL A 211 6.00 51.15 15.75
N MET A 212 5.36 52.32 15.69
CA MET A 212 4.02 52.52 16.25
C MET A 212 2.99 52.12 15.19
N VAL A 213 2.26 51.02 15.43
CA VAL A 213 1.19 50.54 14.56
C VAL A 213 -0.09 50.52 15.37
N ALA A 214 -1.13 51.24 14.89
CA ALA A 214 -2.41 51.38 15.58
C ALA A 214 -2.29 51.77 17.08
N GLY A 215 -1.36 52.66 17.43
CA GLY A 215 -1.15 53.13 18.80
C GLY A 215 -0.36 52.18 19.72
N ARG A 216 0.14 51.05 19.23
CA ARG A 216 0.97 50.10 19.98
C ARG A 216 2.40 50.05 19.43
N LYS A 217 3.38 49.91 20.33
CA LYS A 217 4.78 49.67 19.95
C LYS A 217 4.95 48.21 19.52
N MET A 218 5.17 47.98 18.25
CA MET A 218 5.42 46.65 17.68
C MET A 218 6.81 46.57 17.08
N LYS A 219 7.40 45.37 17.04
CA LYS A 219 8.61 45.10 16.27
C LYS A 219 8.23 44.81 14.81
N GLU A 220 9.02 45.31 13.89
CA GLU A 220 8.83 45.14 12.46
C GLU A 220 10.13 44.63 11.82
N PRO A 221 10.13 43.46 11.14
CA PRO A 221 11.32 42.95 10.46
C PRO A 221 11.72 43.86 9.30
N VAL A 222 13.01 44.15 9.17
CA VAL A 222 13.60 44.98 8.10
C VAL A 222 14.33 44.09 7.10
N LYS A 223 15.14 43.15 7.59
CA LYS A 223 15.84 42.15 6.78
C LYS A 223 15.76 40.80 7.45
N ILE A 224 15.17 39.83 6.74
CA ILE A 224 15.00 38.44 7.17
C ILE A 224 16.22 37.64 6.71
N SER A 225 16.78 36.84 7.61
CA SER A 225 17.94 35.99 7.38
C SER A 225 17.65 34.50 7.50
N ARG A 226 16.55 34.12 8.18
CA ARG A 226 16.11 32.73 8.33
C ARG A 226 14.60 32.65 8.43
N VAL A 227 14.01 31.60 7.88
CA VAL A 227 12.59 31.26 8.02
C VAL A 227 12.47 29.80 8.45
N GLU A 228 11.64 29.57 9.46
CA GLU A 228 11.16 28.26 9.88
C GLU A 228 9.64 28.36 10.09
N VAL A 229 8.93 27.24 10.04
CA VAL A 229 7.48 27.21 10.27
C VAL A 229 7.17 26.12 11.28
N ASP A 230 6.24 26.40 12.19
CA ASP A 230 5.76 25.45 13.17
C ASP A 230 4.24 25.22 12.97
N VAL A 231 3.80 23.97 13.08
CA VAL A 231 2.39 23.58 13.12
C VAL A 231 1.86 23.84 14.53
N VAL A 232 0.82 24.65 14.63
CA VAL A 232 0.26 25.12 15.90
C VAL A 232 -1.26 25.00 15.89
N TYR A 233 -1.89 24.99 17.06
CA TYR A 233 -3.36 25.02 17.14
C TYR A 233 -3.92 26.45 17.06
N ASP A 234 -3.12 27.48 17.37
CA ASP A 234 -3.57 28.89 17.38
C ASP A 234 -2.49 29.81 16.73
N PRO A 235 -2.61 30.11 15.42
CA PRO A 235 -1.60 30.85 14.67
C PRO A 235 -1.64 32.36 14.94
N THR A 236 -0.49 33.00 15.10
CA THR A 236 -0.43 34.45 15.43
C THR A 236 -0.84 35.36 14.27
N ASN A 237 -0.67 34.91 13.02
CA ASN A 237 -0.91 35.69 11.81
C ASN A 237 -1.69 34.92 10.75
N ASN A 238 -2.76 34.24 11.18
CA ASN A 238 -3.70 33.53 10.30
C ASN A 238 -2.99 32.61 9.28
N GLY A 239 -2.00 31.84 9.73
CA GLY A 239 -1.45 30.76 8.93
C GLY A 239 -2.33 29.52 9.06
N TYR A 240 -2.75 28.92 7.95
CA TYR A 240 -3.66 27.76 7.92
C TYR A 240 -3.52 26.95 6.63
N PHE A 241 -4.07 25.74 6.66
CA PHE A 241 -4.13 24.83 5.52
C PHE A 241 -5.35 25.16 4.66
N LYS A 242 -5.16 25.43 3.36
CA LYS A 242 -6.24 25.85 2.45
C LYS A 242 -6.93 24.65 1.81
N HIS A 243 -6.17 23.83 1.11
CA HIS A 243 -6.65 22.63 0.41
C HIS A 243 -5.50 21.70 0.06
N MET A 244 -5.79 20.42 -0.10
CA MET A 244 -4.84 19.41 -0.55
C MET A 244 -4.37 19.73 -1.97
N VAL A 245 -3.06 19.65 -2.20
CA VAL A 245 -2.47 19.71 -3.53
C VAL A 245 -2.56 18.29 -4.09
N ALA A 246 -3.65 17.97 -4.78
CA ALA A 246 -3.63 16.84 -5.72
C ALA A 246 -2.46 17.13 -6.67
N ALA A 247 -1.50 16.19 -6.73
CA ALA A 247 -0.15 16.41 -7.25
C ALA A 247 -0.13 17.42 -8.42
N CYS A 248 0.52 18.56 -8.22
CA CYS A 248 0.93 19.48 -9.29
C CYS A 248 1.97 18.84 -10.23
N GLU A 249 1.83 17.55 -10.57
CA GLU A 249 2.56 16.92 -11.67
C GLU A 249 1.95 17.29 -13.03
N ARG A 250 0.72 17.85 -13.08
CA ARG A 250 0.20 18.42 -14.33
C ARG A 250 0.85 19.75 -14.72
N ASP A 251 1.34 20.55 -13.78
CA ASP A 251 2.03 21.82 -14.10
C ASP A 251 3.50 21.61 -14.51
N GLN A 252 4.14 20.51 -14.10
CA GLN A 252 5.51 20.18 -14.54
C GLN A 252 5.55 19.31 -15.81
N GLN A 253 4.54 18.49 -16.09
CA GLN A 253 4.42 17.82 -17.40
C GLN A 253 3.88 18.75 -18.51
N GLN A 254 3.05 19.75 -18.21
CA GLN A 254 2.71 20.80 -19.19
C GLN A 254 3.82 21.85 -19.41
N GLN A 255 4.84 21.94 -18.54
CA GLN A 255 6.04 22.73 -18.83
C GLN A 255 7.08 21.94 -19.67
N GLY A 256 6.98 20.61 -19.73
CA GLY A 256 7.79 19.79 -20.63
C GLY A 256 7.35 19.91 -22.10
N ASP A 257 6.05 19.86 -22.37
CA ASP A 257 5.52 19.85 -23.75
C ASP A 257 5.29 21.23 -24.37
N ASN A 258 5.31 22.31 -23.59
CA ASN A 258 5.00 23.65 -24.08
C ASN A 258 6.24 24.51 -24.41
N THR A 259 7.42 23.90 -24.49
CA THR A 259 8.65 24.60 -24.88
C THR A 259 8.74 24.76 -26.40
N MET A 260 8.36 23.72 -27.15
CA MET A 260 8.48 23.69 -28.60
C MET A 260 7.41 24.57 -29.28
N LEU A 261 6.14 24.50 -28.84
CA LEU A 261 5.06 25.34 -29.38
C LEU A 261 5.24 26.83 -29.03
N LYS A 262 5.66 27.18 -27.81
CA LYS A 262 5.98 28.58 -27.45
C LYS A 262 7.21 29.10 -28.18
N GLN A 263 8.23 28.28 -28.40
CA GLN A 263 9.40 28.66 -29.21
C GLN A 263 9.04 28.79 -30.70
N LEU A 264 8.17 27.92 -31.24
CA LEU A 264 7.64 28.00 -32.61
C LEU A 264 6.74 29.23 -32.79
N LEU A 265 5.80 29.50 -31.88
CA LEU A 265 4.97 30.71 -31.91
C LEU A 265 5.82 31.99 -31.75
N ALA A 266 6.85 31.98 -30.90
CA ALA A 266 7.79 33.10 -30.77
C ALA A 266 8.63 33.30 -32.04
N ALA A 267 9.06 32.21 -32.71
CA ALA A 267 9.78 32.27 -33.98
C ALA A 267 8.88 32.73 -35.14
N ILE A 268 7.62 32.30 -35.19
CA ILE A 268 6.60 32.71 -36.17
C ILE A 268 6.22 34.17 -35.96
N LYS A 269 6.08 34.64 -34.71
CA LYS A 269 5.82 36.07 -34.42
C LYS A 269 6.89 37.00 -35.00
N LYS A 270 8.14 36.51 -35.11
CA LYS A 270 9.28 37.28 -35.63
C LYS A 270 9.39 37.23 -37.17
N LYS A 271 8.88 36.20 -37.84
CA LYS A 271 9.03 35.99 -39.30
C LYS A 271 7.72 36.04 -40.12
N TRP A 272 6.57 35.69 -39.52
CA TRP A 272 5.25 35.56 -40.18
C TRP A 272 4.10 36.02 -39.25
N PRO A 273 3.98 37.33 -38.99
CA PRO A 273 3.09 37.87 -37.97
C PRO A 273 1.59 37.63 -38.24
N GLU A 274 1.14 37.59 -39.50
CA GLU A 274 -0.27 37.34 -39.83
C GLU A 274 -0.72 35.89 -39.58
N LEU A 275 0.19 34.92 -39.79
CA LEU A 275 -0.06 33.51 -39.51
C LEU A 275 -0.13 33.27 -37.99
N HIS A 276 0.76 33.93 -37.24
CA HIS A 276 0.72 33.94 -35.78
C HIS A 276 -0.65 34.42 -35.27
N THR A 277 -1.18 35.53 -35.77
CA THR A 277 -2.46 36.10 -35.30
C THR A 277 -3.66 35.19 -35.61
N LYS A 278 -3.70 34.53 -36.77
CA LYS A 278 -4.77 33.58 -37.10
C LYS A 278 -4.75 32.34 -36.22
N LEU A 279 -3.57 31.77 -35.97
CA LEU A 279 -3.41 30.57 -35.15
C LEU A 279 -3.66 30.86 -33.67
N THR A 280 -3.19 32.00 -33.15
CA THR A 280 -3.47 32.40 -31.76
C THR A 280 -4.96 32.69 -31.55
N ALA A 281 -5.63 33.38 -32.49
CA ALA A 281 -7.07 33.61 -32.38
C ALA A 281 -7.89 32.31 -32.43
N GLY A 282 -7.55 31.40 -33.36
CA GLY A 282 -8.23 30.10 -33.49
C GLY A 282 -7.98 29.11 -32.34
N LEU A 283 -6.85 29.24 -31.64
CA LEU A 283 -6.54 28.49 -30.42
C LEU A 283 -7.23 29.10 -29.19
N GLU A 284 -7.36 30.43 -29.11
CA GLU A 284 -8.02 31.13 -28.01
C GLU A 284 -9.55 31.03 -28.06
N ASP A 285 -10.15 30.93 -29.25
CA ASP A 285 -11.60 30.75 -29.42
C ASP A 285 -12.04 29.28 -29.54
N GLY A 286 -11.09 28.34 -29.58
CA GLY A 286 -11.32 26.89 -29.62
C GLY A 286 -11.78 26.36 -30.97
N THR A 287 -11.68 27.14 -32.05
CA THR A 287 -12.05 26.72 -33.41
C THR A 287 -10.99 25.85 -34.09
N ILE A 288 -9.74 25.84 -33.59
CA ILE A 288 -8.62 25.05 -34.11
C ILE A 288 -7.99 24.24 -32.96
N SER A 289 -7.80 22.93 -33.14
CA SER A 289 -7.09 22.09 -32.18
C SER A 289 -5.56 22.28 -32.26
N GLU A 290 -4.84 22.01 -31.18
CA GLU A 290 -3.37 22.12 -31.13
C GLU A 290 -2.68 21.23 -32.20
N GLU A 291 -3.21 20.03 -32.47
CA GLU A 291 -2.75 19.16 -33.57
C GLU A 291 -2.99 19.76 -34.96
N SER A 292 -4.15 20.37 -35.21
CA SER A 292 -4.43 21.03 -36.50
C SER A 292 -3.61 22.31 -36.68
N ALA A 293 -3.30 23.01 -35.59
CA ALA A 293 -2.40 24.16 -35.61
C ALA A 293 -0.96 23.74 -35.96
N ILE A 294 -0.48 22.60 -35.45
CA ILE A 294 0.83 22.03 -35.78
C ILE A 294 0.87 21.55 -37.24
N GLU A 295 -0.21 20.97 -37.75
CA GLU A 295 -0.33 20.47 -39.13
C GLU A 295 -0.42 21.62 -40.16
N GLN A 296 -1.12 22.70 -39.82
CA GLN A 296 -1.12 23.93 -40.63
C GLN A 296 0.24 24.65 -40.59
N LEU A 297 0.98 24.51 -39.48
CA LEU A 297 2.35 25.02 -39.34
C LEU A 297 3.35 24.23 -40.20
N SER A 298 3.27 22.90 -40.17
CA SER A 298 4.16 22.03 -40.93
C SER A 298 3.90 22.17 -42.43
N ALA A 299 2.64 22.37 -42.84
CA ALA A 299 2.28 22.70 -44.22
C ALA A 299 2.81 24.07 -44.66
N ALA A 300 2.79 25.09 -43.78
CA ALA A 300 3.32 26.43 -44.08
C ALA A 300 4.86 26.46 -44.16
N ILE A 301 5.54 25.63 -43.35
CA ILE A 301 7.00 25.47 -43.39
C ILE A 301 7.41 24.61 -44.61
N GLY A 302 6.67 23.54 -44.92
CA GLY A 302 6.91 22.69 -46.09
C GLY A 302 6.71 23.40 -47.43
N ALA A 303 5.83 24.41 -47.49
CA ALA A 303 5.67 25.26 -48.67
C ALA A 303 6.90 26.14 -48.99
N VAL A 304 7.88 26.23 -48.10
CA VAL A 304 9.16 26.94 -48.31
C VAL A 304 10.25 25.99 -48.86
N GLU A 305 10.04 24.67 -48.84
CA GLU A 305 11.06 23.67 -49.21
C GLU A 305 10.91 23.04 -50.62
N GLU A 306 9.88 23.35 -51.41
CA GLU A 306 9.75 22.85 -52.79
C GLU A 306 9.84 23.96 -53.86
N THR A 307 11.04 24.15 -54.45
CA THR A 307 11.36 23.93 -55.88
C THR A 307 12.75 24.47 -56.28
N PRO A 308 13.42 23.90 -57.30
CA PRO A 308 14.80 23.40 -57.19
C PRO A 308 15.87 24.20 -57.96
N GLU A 309 17.14 23.90 -57.67
CA GLU A 309 18.32 24.30 -58.44
C GLU A 309 18.27 23.83 -59.91
N SER A 310 18.43 24.75 -60.87
CA SER A 310 19.57 24.76 -61.82
C SER A 310 19.39 25.70 -63.02
N GLY A 311 20.36 26.61 -63.21
CA GLY A 311 21.03 26.79 -64.51
C GLY A 311 20.52 27.81 -65.54
N LYS A 312 21.14 29.00 -65.50
CA LYS A 312 21.51 29.94 -66.60
C LYS A 312 20.45 30.92 -67.17
N GLY A 313 20.75 32.21 -66.97
CA GLY A 313 20.76 33.19 -68.07
C GLY A 313 20.08 34.54 -67.80
N SER A 314 20.91 35.59 -67.73
CA SER A 314 20.64 37.00 -68.05
C SER A 314 20.13 37.95 -66.95
N GLU A 315 21.08 38.82 -66.57
CA GLU A 315 21.06 40.24 -66.16
C GLU A 315 19.78 40.98 -65.72
N THR A 316 20.05 41.92 -64.80
CA THR A 316 19.27 43.08 -64.31
C THR A 316 18.09 42.72 -63.41
N THR A 317 18.02 43.12 -62.14
CA THR A 317 18.35 44.41 -61.51
C THR A 317 18.87 44.22 -60.07
N LYS A 318 19.78 45.10 -59.64
CA LYS A 318 20.33 45.14 -58.27
C LYS A 318 19.29 45.75 -57.32
N ASP A 319 18.77 44.96 -56.38
CA ASP A 319 18.02 45.47 -55.22
C ASP A 319 18.90 45.46 -53.95
N PRO A 320 19.01 46.59 -53.22
CA PRO A 320 19.90 46.74 -52.06
C PRO A 320 19.51 45.90 -50.83
N GLU A 321 18.27 45.39 -50.78
CA GLU A 321 17.76 44.63 -49.62
C GLU A 321 18.37 43.21 -49.49
N MET A 322 18.94 42.66 -50.57
CA MET A 322 19.44 41.28 -50.58
C MET A 322 20.86 41.13 -50.00
N ASP A 323 21.67 42.20 -50.03
CA ASP A 323 23.01 42.20 -49.43
C ASP A 323 22.96 42.45 -47.90
N ASP A 324 21.99 43.22 -47.42
CA ASP A 324 21.73 43.39 -45.98
C ASP A 324 21.17 42.10 -45.34
N LEU A 325 20.38 41.32 -46.09
CA LEU A 325 19.87 40.01 -45.63
C LEU A 325 21.00 38.97 -45.52
N LYS A 326 21.95 38.95 -46.47
CA LYS A 326 23.12 38.05 -46.43
C LYS A 326 24.10 38.43 -45.31
N ALA A 327 24.25 39.72 -45.01
CA ALA A 327 25.07 40.18 -43.89
C ALA A 327 24.41 39.89 -42.52
N ALA A 328 23.07 39.95 -42.43
CA ALA A 328 22.33 39.59 -41.22
C ALA A 328 22.40 38.08 -40.92
N ILE A 329 22.24 37.22 -41.94
CA ILE A 329 22.30 35.76 -41.80
C ILE A 329 23.70 35.26 -41.37
N ALA A 330 24.77 35.92 -41.85
CA ALA A 330 26.14 35.56 -41.46
C ALA A 330 26.45 35.89 -39.99
N LYS A 331 25.87 36.97 -39.45
CA LYS A 331 26.09 37.43 -38.08
C LYS A 331 25.35 36.56 -37.04
N ASP A 332 24.13 36.13 -37.34
CA ASP A 332 23.32 35.26 -36.47
C ASP A 332 23.92 33.85 -36.30
N SER A 333 24.64 33.34 -37.31
CA SER A 333 25.26 32.00 -37.26
C SER A 333 26.44 31.86 -36.29
N ALA A 334 27.08 32.98 -35.92
CA ALA A 334 28.20 33.02 -34.99
C ALA A 334 27.74 33.12 -33.52
N GLU A 335 26.65 33.86 -33.26
CA GLU A 335 26.03 33.95 -31.93
C GLU A 335 25.38 32.61 -31.53
N LEU A 336 24.72 31.93 -32.48
CA LEU A 336 24.11 30.62 -32.23
C LEU A 336 25.14 29.52 -31.88
N LYS A 337 26.36 29.58 -32.47
CA LYS A 337 27.45 28.65 -32.14
C LYS A 337 28.03 28.91 -30.75
N LYS A 338 28.12 30.18 -30.36
CA LYS A 338 28.63 30.58 -29.04
C LYS A 338 27.66 30.17 -27.92
N GLU A 339 26.35 30.36 -28.10
CA GLU A 339 25.34 29.91 -27.14
C GLU A 339 25.29 28.37 -27.02
N LEU A 340 25.49 27.64 -28.14
CA LEU A 340 25.55 26.18 -28.11
C LEU A 340 26.79 25.65 -27.35
N ASP A 341 27.94 26.32 -27.47
CA ASP A 341 29.15 25.93 -26.75
C ASP A 341 29.06 26.26 -25.24
N GLU A 342 28.40 27.36 -24.87
CA GLU A 342 28.10 27.69 -23.46
C GLU A 342 27.14 26.66 -22.81
N VAL A 343 26.11 26.22 -23.54
CA VAL A 343 25.17 25.18 -23.07
C VAL A 343 25.86 23.82 -22.91
N LYS A 344 26.80 23.46 -23.80
CA LYS A 344 27.60 22.23 -23.66
C LYS A 344 28.52 22.27 -22.44
N GLN A 345 29.17 23.40 -22.18
CA GLN A 345 30.02 23.58 -21.00
C GLN A 345 29.21 23.49 -19.69
N MET A 346 28.01 24.07 -19.66
CA MET A 346 27.13 23.99 -18.48
C MET A 346 26.66 22.56 -18.21
N ARG A 347 26.31 21.80 -19.27
CA ARG A 347 25.94 20.38 -19.16
C ARG A 347 27.10 19.52 -18.67
N ALA A 348 28.32 19.76 -19.17
CA ALA A 348 29.52 19.04 -18.77
C ALA A 348 29.86 19.24 -17.28
N ALA A 349 29.77 20.49 -16.80
CA ALA A 349 30.00 20.82 -15.39
C ALA A 349 28.96 20.15 -14.47
N MET A 350 27.69 20.13 -14.88
CA MET A 350 26.61 19.53 -14.10
C MET A 350 26.75 18.00 -13.98
N ILE A 351 27.15 17.33 -15.06
CA ILE A 351 27.44 15.88 -15.07
C ILE A 351 28.63 15.57 -14.15
N LEU A 352 29.68 16.40 -14.21
CA LEU A 352 30.87 16.25 -13.38
C LEU A 352 30.56 16.36 -11.88
N ASP A 353 29.90 17.43 -11.45
CA ASP A 353 29.62 17.65 -10.02
C ASP A 353 28.60 16.63 -9.47
N THR A 354 27.57 16.28 -10.25
CA THR A 354 26.58 15.27 -9.85
C THR A 354 27.23 13.88 -9.73
N GLY A 355 28.08 13.51 -10.70
CA GLY A 355 28.80 12.24 -10.71
C GLY A 355 29.81 12.12 -9.56
N LEU A 356 30.54 13.19 -9.25
CA LEU A 356 31.50 13.21 -8.13
C LEU A 356 30.80 13.17 -6.78
N ALA A 357 29.70 13.92 -6.59
CA ALA A 357 28.92 13.89 -5.36
C ALA A 357 28.33 12.48 -5.08
N ALA A 358 27.83 11.81 -6.12
CA ALA A 358 27.31 10.44 -6.01
C ALA A 358 28.40 9.40 -5.72
N SER A 359 29.66 9.67 -6.09
CA SER A 359 30.76 8.70 -5.99
C SER A 359 31.21 8.38 -4.55
N LYS A 360 30.94 9.28 -3.59
CA LYS A 360 31.42 9.25 -2.19
C LYS A 360 32.94 9.15 -2.03
N LEU A 361 33.71 9.60 -3.01
CA LEU A 361 35.19 9.67 -2.94
C LEU A 361 35.65 10.76 -1.94
N PRO A 362 36.83 10.64 -1.32
CA PRO A 362 37.40 11.71 -0.51
C PRO A 362 37.57 13.02 -1.30
N GLU A 363 37.42 14.17 -0.64
CA GLU A 363 37.41 15.51 -1.26
C GLU A 363 38.67 15.80 -2.10
N ILE A 364 39.82 15.30 -1.65
CA ILE A 364 41.11 15.42 -2.37
C ILE A 364 41.08 14.74 -3.75
N VAL A 365 40.39 13.60 -3.85
CA VAL A 365 40.27 12.83 -5.10
C VAL A 365 39.18 13.43 -5.99
N GLN A 366 38.12 13.96 -5.40
CA GLN A 366 37.12 14.73 -6.15
C GLN A 366 37.75 15.96 -6.81
N ASP A 367 38.60 16.71 -6.09
CA ASP A 367 39.29 17.87 -6.64
C ASP A 367 40.31 17.52 -7.73
N LYS A 368 40.95 16.34 -7.63
CA LYS A 368 41.81 15.82 -8.70
C LYS A 368 41.00 15.52 -9.96
N LEU A 369 39.86 14.87 -9.84
CA LEU A 369 38.96 14.56 -10.96
C LEU A 369 38.36 15.84 -11.55
N ARG A 370 38.02 16.84 -10.73
CA ARG A 370 37.57 18.17 -11.22
C ARG A 370 38.62 18.84 -12.11
N ARG A 371 39.89 18.78 -11.72
CA ARG A 371 41.00 19.33 -12.53
C ARG A 371 41.24 18.53 -13.82
N GLN A 372 41.05 17.22 -13.77
CA GLN A 372 41.24 16.35 -14.95
C GLN A 372 40.18 16.58 -16.03
N PHE A 373 38.95 16.94 -15.64
CA PHE A 373 37.82 17.16 -16.53
C PHE A 373 37.50 18.66 -16.76
N ALA A 374 38.39 19.58 -16.36
CA ALA A 374 38.18 21.01 -16.49
C ALA A 374 38.20 21.53 -17.94
N ASP A 375 38.96 20.88 -18.83
CA ASP A 375 39.23 21.33 -20.20
C ASP A 375 38.75 20.35 -21.30
N GLY A 376 37.94 19.34 -20.96
CA GLY A 376 37.53 18.27 -21.89
C GLY A 376 36.02 18.05 -21.99
N ASP A 377 35.56 17.45 -23.08
CA ASP A 377 34.16 17.01 -23.25
C ASP A 377 33.81 15.94 -22.20
N VAL A 378 33.10 16.34 -21.14
CA VAL A 378 32.66 15.44 -20.07
C VAL A 378 31.49 14.60 -20.57
N ASN A 379 31.76 13.36 -20.94
CA ASN A 379 30.71 12.36 -21.15
C ASN A 379 30.57 11.46 -19.90
N ALA A 380 29.37 10.94 -19.65
CA ALA A 380 29.06 10.14 -18.46
C ALA A 380 29.91 8.86 -18.34
N GLU A 381 30.29 8.24 -19.47
CA GLU A 381 31.09 7.02 -19.50
C GLU A 381 32.55 7.26 -19.08
N SER A 382 33.17 8.33 -19.58
CA SER A 382 34.54 8.72 -19.23
C SER A 382 34.69 9.09 -17.75
N LEU A 383 33.67 9.76 -17.18
CA LEU A 383 33.65 10.13 -15.78
C LEU A 383 33.48 8.90 -14.88
N GLN A 384 32.60 7.97 -15.24
CA GLN A 384 32.40 6.71 -14.51
C GLN A 384 33.66 5.83 -14.57
N ALA A 385 34.35 5.79 -15.71
CA ALA A 385 35.62 5.08 -15.83
C ALA A 385 36.70 5.65 -14.90
N ALA A 386 36.87 6.97 -14.87
CA ALA A 386 37.83 7.64 -13.99
C ALA A 386 37.51 7.46 -12.49
N ILE A 387 36.22 7.55 -12.12
CA ILE A 387 35.75 7.28 -10.75
C ILE A 387 36.07 5.83 -10.34
N LYS A 388 35.85 4.87 -11.25
CA LYS A 388 36.12 3.44 -11.00
C LYS A 388 37.62 3.18 -10.82
N GLU A 389 38.46 3.84 -11.60
CA GLU A 389 39.92 3.70 -11.50
C GLU A 389 40.46 4.28 -10.19
N GLU A 390 40.00 5.46 -9.78
CA GLU A 390 40.39 6.06 -8.49
C GLU A 390 39.88 5.25 -7.30
N LYS A 391 38.66 4.68 -7.37
CA LYS A 391 38.18 3.73 -6.35
C LYS A 391 39.10 2.52 -6.23
N LYS A 392 39.53 1.94 -7.35
CA LYS A 392 40.46 0.80 -7.36
C LYS A 392 41.83 1.16 -6.75
N VAL A 393 42.31 2.37 -6.98
CA VAL A 393 43.55 2.88 -6.38
C VAL A 393 43.39 3.04 -4.86
N ILE A 394 42.28 3.63 -4.39
CA ILE A 394 41.97 3.76 -2.96
C ILE A 394 41.83 2.39 -2.30
N ASP A 395 41.15 1.44 -2.94
CA ASP A 395 41.00 0.06 -2.45
C ASP A 395 42.36 -0.63 -2.33
N SER A 396 43.27 -0.40 -3.29
CA SER A 396 44.64 -0.96 -3.23
C SER A 396 45.52 -0.31 -2.13
N LEU A 397 45.30 0.97 -1.83
CA LEU A 397 46.03 1.71 -0.80
C LEU A 397 45.49 1.44 0.61
N THR A 398 44.17 1.24 0.75
CA THR A 398 43.53 0.84 2.00
C THR A 398 43.70 -0.65 2.30
N GLY A 399 43.83 -1.48 1.26
CA GLY A 399 44.15 -2.91 1.37
C GLY A 399 45.57 -3.20 1.90
N ASN A 400 46.53 -2.30 1.65
CA ASN A 400 47.93 -2.49 2.06
C ASN A 400 48.37 -1.60 3.25
N GLY A 401 47.42 -0.97 3.95
CA GLY A 401 47.69 0.03 4.97
C GLY A 401 47.51 -0.42 6.43
N ARG A 402 47.95 -1.62 6.81
CA ARG A 402 48.15 -1.99 8.22
C ARG A 402 49.49 -2.69 8.39
N THR A 403 50.53 -1.90 8.63
CA THR A 403 51.79 -2.42 9.17
C THR A 403 51.53 -2.97 10.58
N ALA A 404 51.71 -4.27 10.69
CA ALA A 404 51.64 -5.06 11.89
C ALA A 404 52.61 -4.52 12.97
N GLY A 405 52.03 -4.13 14.11
CA GLY A 405 52.72 -4.09 15.39
C GLY A 405 52.38 -5.38 16.14
N ASP A 406 53.32 -6.31 16.08
CA ASP A 406 53.59 -7.50 16.91
C ASP A 406 52.53 -7.95 17.94
N GLY A 407 52.05 -9.19 17.81
CA GLY A 407 51.18 -9.82 18.80
C GLY A 407 50.30 -10.95 18.28
N ASN A 408 50.92 -12.11 18.06
CA ASN A 408 50.35 -13.44 17.81
C ASN A 408 48.84 -13.65 18.09
N GLY A 409 48.05 -13.87 17.04
CA GLY A 409 46.67 -14.35 17.12
C GLY A 409 46.03 -14.45 15.73
N ASN A 410 45.68 -15.65 15.30
CA ASN A 410 44.97 -15.91 14.05
C ASN A 410 43.71 -15.04 13.92
N VAL A 411 43.78 -13.98 13.11
CA VAL A 411 42.61 -13.19 12.74
C VAL A 411 41.92 -13.90 11.57
N ARG A 412 41.01 -14.82 11.90
CA ARG A 412 39.86 -15.08 11.04
C ARG A 412 39.07 -13.78 10.98
N MET A 413 38.90 -13.22 9.78
CA MET A 413 38.04 -12.06 9.48
C MET A 413 36.73 -12.17 10.27
N GLY A 414 36.56 -11.33 11.29
CA GLY A 414 35.42 -11.39 12.20
C GLY A 414 34.17 -10.81 11.56
N ARG A 415 33.10 -11.61 11.48
CA ARG A 415 31.74 -11.10 11.29
C ARG A 415 31.33 -10.15 12.41
N GLU A 416 30.33 -9.30 12.15
CA GLU A 416 29.86 -8.25 13.06
C GLU A 416 29.49 -8.79 14.46
N SER A 417 29.77 -8.01 15.50
CA SER A 417 29.46 -8.30 16.91
C SER A 417 27.98 -8.66 17.15
N SER A 418 27.08 -8.08 16.36
CA SER A 418 25.62 -8.26 16.42
C SER A 418 25.18 -9.71 16.13
N GLU A 419 25.73 -10.35 15.09
CA GLU A 419 25.38 -11.72 14.71
C GLU A 419 25.79 -12.74 15.78
N ARG A 420 26.95 -12.55 16.40
CA ARG A 420 27.41 -13.41 17.49
C ARG A 420 26.51 -13.28 18.73
N LEU A 421 26.06 -12.07 19.06
CA LEU A 421 25.14 -11.85 20.18
C LEU A 421 23.75 -12.42 19.90
N GLN A 422 23.24 -12.29 18.67
CA GLN A 422 22.01 -12.94 18.25
C GLN A 422 22.14 -14.46 18.37
N ALA A 423 23.22 -15.06 17.86
CA ALA A 423 23.48 -16.49 17.98
C ALA A 423 23.60 -16.95 19.44
N ALA A 424 24.29 -16.20 20.30
CA ALA A 424 24.40 -16.50 21.72
C ALA A 424 23.04 -16.45 22.44
N CYS A 425 22.14 -15.55 22.01
CA CYS A 425 20.76 -15.46 22.50
C CYS A 425 19.92 -16.62 21.95
N ASP A 426 20.03 -16.93 20.67
CA ASP A 426 19.35 -18.06 20.03
C ASP A 426 19.64 -19.38 20.74
N MET A 427 20.92 -19.63 21.06
CA MET A 427 21.33 -20.82 21.80
C MET A 427 20.76 -20.87 23.22
N LEU A 428 20.61 -19.72 23.90
CA LEU A 428 20.00 -19.65 25.24
C LEU A 428 18.55 -20.18 25.24
N PHE A 429 17.82 -20.00 24.14
CA PHE A 429 16.45 -20.48 23.97
C PHE A 429 16.34 -21.78 23.16
N GLY A 430 17.47 -22.42 22.83
CA GLY A 430 17.49 -23.67 22.08
C GLY A 430 16.98 -23.52 20.64
N VAL A 431 17.17 -22.35 20.03
CA VAL A 431 16.92 -22.12 18.60
C VAL A 431 18.07 -22.73 17.81
N THR A 432 17.75 -23.35 16.68
CA THR A 432 18.77 -23.88 15.76
C THR A 432 19.55 -22.74 15.12
N VAL A 433 20.88 -22.77 15.30
CA VAL A 433 21.81 -21.76 14.76
C VAL A 433 22.61 -22.38 13.61
N ALA A 434 23.00 -21.55 12.64
CA ALA A 434 23.86 -21.93 11.53
C ALA A 434 25.19 -22.57 12.00
N ASP A 435 25.69 -23.53 11.22
CA ASP A 435 26.82 -24.40 11.59
C ASP A 435 28.09 -23.62 11.95
N ASP A 436 28.31 -22.50 11.29
CA ASP A 436 29.44 -21.59 11.44
C ASP A 436 29.39 -20.73 12.72
N LEU A 437 28.23 -20.65 13.37
CA LEU A 437 28.01 -19.89 14.61
C LEU A 437 27.87 -20.80 15.84
N ARG A 438 27.96 -22.13 15.67
CA ARG A 438 27.84 -23.10 16.78
C ARG A 438 28.94 -22.99 17.83
N ASP A 439 30.11 -22.46 17.44
CA ASP A 439 31.25 -22.26 18.34
C ASP A 439 31.09 -21.02 19.26
N VAL A 440 30.06 -20.20 19.04
CA VAL A 440 29.79 -19.02 19.87
C VAL A 440 29.30 -19.46 21.25
N PRO A 441 29.89 -18.94 22.36
CA PRO A 441 29.40 -19.25 23.69
C PRO A 441 27.98 -18.68 23.90
N ALA A 442 27.04 -19.55 24.27
CA ALA A 442 25.69 -19.15 24.65
C ALA A 442 25.69 -18.28 25.91
N PHE A 443 24.70 -17.39 26.05
CA PHE A 443 24.51 -16.68 27.31
C PHE A 443 24.14 -17.63 28.44
N THR A 444 24.56 -17.30 29.65
CA THR A 444 24.26 -18.11 30.86
C THR A 444 22.91 -17.77 31.49
N SER A 445 22.46 -16.52 31.34
CA SER A 445 21.25 -15.97 31.96
C SER A 445 20.63 -14.87 31.10
N LEU A 446 19.34 -14.61 31.28
CA LEU A 446 18.65 -13.48 30.67
C LEU A 446 19.22 -12.15 31.18
N ARG A 447 19.63 -12.12 32.45
CA ARG A 447 20.32 -10.96 33.04
C ARG A 447 21.70 -10.72 32.43
N ALA A 448 22.48 -11.78 32.19
CA ALA A 448 23.77 -11.64 31.51
C ALA A 448 23.59 -11.14 30.08
N ALA A 449 22.63 -11.69 29.33
CA ALA A 449 22.31 -11.22 27.98
C ALA A 449 21.91 -9.73 27.99
N TYR A 450 21.06 -9.31 28.93
CA TYR A 450 20.66 -7.91 29.08
C TYR A 450 21.88 -7.02 29.40
N THR A 451 22.69 -7.41 30.39
CA THR A 451 23.83 -6.61 30.87
C THR A 451 24.89 -6.46 29.78
N GLU A 452 25.19 -7.51 29.02
CA GLU A 452 26.19 -7.48 27.95
C GLU A 452 25.74 -6.58 26.79
N MET A 453 24.46 -6.66 26.40
CA MET A 453 23.93 -5.90 25.27
C MET A 453 23.67 -4.42 25.61
N THR A 454 23.29 -4.13 26.85
CA THR A 454 22.89 -2.76 27.25
C THR A 454 23.96 -2.01 28.05
N GLY A 455 24.86 -2.73 28.73
CA GLY A 455 25.78 -2.16 29.72
C GLY A 455 25.13 -1.79 31.06
N ASP A 456 23.82 -1.99 31.21
CA ASP A 456 23.05 -1.65 32.42
C ASP A 456 23.02 -2.83 33.40
N THR A 457 24.01 -2.88 34.29
CA THR A 457 24.20 -3.94 35.29
C THR A 457 23.10 -3.99 36.36
N GLU A 458 22.45 -2.85 36.61
CA GLU A 458 21.37 -2.71 37.59
C GLU A 458 19.98 -2.91 36.98
N VAL A 459 19.91 -3.15 35.66
CA VAL A 459 18.67 -3.35 34.91
C VAL A 459 17.72 -2.18 35.15
N ARG A 460 18.19 -0.93 35.34
CA ARG A 460 17.32 0.23 35.59
C ARG A 460 16.41 0.52 34.39
N GLY A 461 16.83 0.10 33.19
CA GLY A 461 16.12 0.40 31.95
C GLY A 461 16.27 1.83 31.49
N VAL A 462 17.12 2.62 32.16
CA VAL A 462 17.52 3.96 31.75
C VAL A 462 18.98 3.88 31.34
N LEU A 463 19.25 4.05 30.04
CA LEU A 463 20.60 3.93 29.51
C LEU A 463 21.33 5.27 29.67
N ASP A 464 22.53 5.22 30.26
CA ASP A 464 23.40 6.39 30.33
C ASP A 464 23.83 6.84 28.92
N PRO A 465 24.08 8.14 28.66
CA PRO A 465 24.51 8.63 27.34
C PRO A 465 25.73 7.90 26.77
N THR A 466 26.65 7.47 27.63
CA THR A 466 27.83 6.67 27.27
C THR A 466 27.47 5.22 26.92
N GLN A 467 26.48 4.63 27.57
CA GLN A 467 25.93 3.32 27.26
C GLN A 467 25.12 3.35 25.96
N VAL A 468 24.32 4.38 25.74
CA VAL A 468 23.61 4.62 24.47
C VAL A 468 24.61 4.75 23.31
N GLN A 469 25.69 5.52 23.49
CA GLN A 469 26.74 5.64 22.48
C GLN A 469 27.48 4.33 22.23
N ARG A 470 27.79 3.54 23.26
CA ARG A 470 28.36 2.18 23.09
C ARG A 470 27.37 1.26 22.39
N MET A 471 26.09 1.34 22.73
CA MET A 471 25.04 0.52 22.12
C MET A 471 24.86 0.88 20.63
N GLN A 472 24.86 2.16 20.30
CA GLN A 472 24.80 2.66 18.92
C GLN A 472 26.08 2.34 18.12
N ALA A 473 27.25 2.48 18.73
CA ALA A 473 28.54 2.23 18.10
C ALA A 473 28.88 0.73 17.94
N ALA A 474 28.35 -0.13 18.83
CA ALA A 474 28.60 -1.57 18.79
C ALA A 474 27.49 -2.39 18.11
N TYR A 475 26.25 -1.87 18.03
CA TYR A 475 25.07 -2.69 17.67
C TYR A 475 24.13 -2.07 16.62
N GLY A 476 24.42 -0.88 16.08
CA GLY A 476 23.59 -0.26 15.03
C GLY A 476 22.13 -0.07 15.47
N SER A 477 21.17 -0.74 14.80
CA SER A 477 19.73 -0.70 15.11
C SER A 477 19.24 -1.80 16.05
N ALA A 478 20.08 -2.77 16.43
CA ALA A 478 19.67 -3.93 17.22
C ALA A 478 19.75 -3.63 18.73
N THR A 479 18.61 -3.27 19.34
CA THR A 479 18.50 -3.18 20.81
C THR A 479 18.26 -4.57 21.42
N PHE A 480 18.52 -4.73 22.73
CA PHE A 480 18.24 -5.99 23.44
C PHE A 480 16.81 -6.50 23.20
N SER A 481 15.81 -5.62 23.16
CA SER A 481 14.41 -5.97 22.89
C SER A 481 14.22 -6.55 21.49
N TYR A 482 14.94 -6.06 20.48
CA TYR A 482 14.91 -6.63 19.13
C TYR A 482 15.64 -7.97 19.06
N VAL A 483 16.82 -8.09 19.70
CA VAL A 483 17.58 -9.36 19.71
C VAL A 483 16.79 -10.46 20.40
N LEU A 484 16.25 -10.17 21.59
CA LEU A 484 15.38 -11.08 22.31
C LEU A 484 14.10 -11.37 21.51
N GLY A 485 13.44 -10.36 20.94
CA GLY A 485 12.28 -10.55 20.08
C GLY A 485 12.53 -11.49 18.91
N ASN A 486 13.64 -11.30 18.18
CA ASN A 486 14.04 -12.16 17.08
C ASN A 486 14.30 -13.61 17.53
N THR A 487 14.99 -13.79 18.66
CA THR A 487 15.23 -15.11 19.24
C THR A 487 13.92 -15.81 19.58
N LEU A 488 13.03 -15.11 20.29
CA LEU A 488 11.74 -15.65 20.71
C LEU A 488 10.86 -15.95 19.49
N TYR A 489 10.94 -15.15 18.42
CA TYR A 489 10.23 -15.37 17.16
C TYR A 489 10.73 -16.64 16.45
N ARG A 490 12.05 -16.79 16.29
CA ARG A 490 12.66 -17.99 15.69
C ARG A 490 12.29 -19.25 16.48
N ARG A 491 12.32 -19.16 17.82
CA ARG A 491 11.88 -20.27 18.69
C ARG A 491 10.41 -20.59 18.48
N LEU A 492 9.55 -19.58 18.41
CA LEU A 492 8.12 -19.71 18.16
C LEU A 492 7.86 -20.41 16.82
N VAL A 493 8.55 -20.01 15.75
CA VAL A 493 8.43 -20.60 14.41
C VAL A 493 8.89 -22.05 14.41
N GLN A 494 10.05 -22.35 14.99
CA GLN A 494 10.56 -23.71 15.07
C GLN A 494 9.57 -24.64 15.80
N ASP A 495 9.12 -24.23 16.99
CA ASP A 495 8.11 -24.97 17.76
C ASP A 495 6.75 -25.04 17.06
N TYR A 496 6.40 -24.06 16.22
CA TYR A 496 5.17 -24.06 15.44
C TYR A 496 5.25 -25.12 14.33
N LYS A 497 6.40 -25.28 13.68
CA LYS A 497 6.64 -26.29 12.63
C LYS A 497 6.66 -27.72 13.17
N GLU A 498 7.30 -27.93 14.32
CA GLU A 498 7.43 -29.26 14.92
C GLU A 498 6.13 -29.79 15.56
N ARG A 499 5.14 -28.91 15.81
CA ARG A 499 3.88 -29.31 16.42
C ARG A 499 2.91 -29.90 15.42
N SER A 500 2.14 -30.88 15.89
CA SER A 500 0.96 -31.38 15.19
C SER A 500 0.05 -30.23 14.77
N ASP A 501 -0.42 -30.31 13.53
CA ASP A 501 -1.39 -29.41 12.91
C ASP A 501 -2.83 -29.69 13.38
N PHE A 502 -3.05 -30.67 14.26
CA PHE A 502 -4.36 -31.15 14.68
C PHE A 502 -5.25 -31.56 13.49
N GLY A 503 -4.67 -32.17 12.45
CA GLY A 503 -5.43 -32.73 11.32
C GLY A 503 -5.98 -31.68 10.36
N VAL A 504 -5.48 -30.44 10.38
CA VAL A 504 -5.86 -29.41 9.39
C VAL A 504 -5.50 -29.84 7.97
N SER A 505 -4.36 -30.52 7.79
CA SER A 505 -3.97 -31.12 6.50
C SER A 505 -4.98 -32.12 5.95
N LEU A 506 -5.80 -32.76 6.80
CA LEU A 506 -6.85 -33.69 6.38
C LEU A 506 -8.08 -32.98 5.79
N LEU A 507 -8.27 -31.70 6.11
CA LEU A 507 -9.41 -30.90 5.63
C LEU A 507 -9.05 -30.01 4.44
N VAL A 508 -7.85 -29.45 4.47
CA VAL A 508 -7.38 -28.45 3.48
C VAL A 508 -6.49 -29.09 2.43
N GLY A 509 -5.72 -30.12 2.79
CA GLY A 509 -4.74 -30.72 1.89
C GLY A 509 -3.78 -29.68 1.31
N GLY A 510 -3.76 -29.55 -0.02
CA GLY A 510 -3.00 -28.56 -0.77
C GLY A 510 -3.75 -27.26 -1.11
N ASN A 511 -5.02 -27.12 -0.71
CA ASN A 511 -5.87 -25.98 -1.05
C ASN A 511 -5.57 -24.76 -0.16
N ILE A 512 -4.33 -24.29 -0.24
CA ILE A 512 -3.84 -23.12 0.49
C ILE A 512 -3.72 -21.95 -0.47
N ARG A 513 -4.53 -20.92 -0.24
CA ARG A 513 -4.54 -19.70 -1.04
C ARG A 513 -3.63 -18.63 -0.45
N ASN A 514 -2.93 -17.91 -1.33
CA ASN A 514 -2.20 -16.72 -0.95
C ASN A 514 -3.07 -15.48 -1.19
N ALA A 515 -3.51 -14.84 -0.11
CA ALA A 515 -4.27 -13.61 -0.15
C ALA A 515 -3.33 -12.40 -0.16
N LYS A 516 -3.52 -11.46 -1.10
CA LYS A 516 -2.67 -10.26 -1.21
C LYS A 516 -3.13 -9.13 -0.28
N ASP A 517 -4.41 -9.08 0.05
CA ASP A 517 -5.03 -8.04 0.87
C ASP A 517 -6.15 -8.60 1.75
N PHE A 518 -6.82 -7.71 2.51
CA PHE A 518 -7.95 -8.04 3.39
C PHE A 518 -9.31 -7.87 2.72
N ARG A 519 -9.36 -7.59 1.41
CA ARG A 519 -10.64 -7.49 0.71
C ARG A 519 -11.27 -8.88 0.63
N THR A 520 -12.57 -8.89 0.36
CA THR A 520 -13.29 -10.13 0.13
C THR A 520 -12.64 -10.86 -1.05
N MET A 521 -12.29 -12.12 -0.83
CA MET A 521 -11.82 -13.03 -1.86
C MET A 521 -12.99 -13.89 -2.29
N GLU A 522 -13.01 -14.17 -3.58
CA GLU A 522 -13.97 -15.05 -4.22
C GLU A 522 -13.21 -16.32 -4.61
N SER A 523 -13.67 -17.46 -4.12
CA SER A 523 -13.27 -18.77 -4.62
C SER A 523 -14.37 -19.22 -5.57
N VAL A 524 -14.03 -19.33 -6.86
CA VAL A 524 -14.97 -19.73 -7.90
C VAL A 524 -14.67 -21.18 -8.24
N ARG A 525 -15.67 -22.03 -8.04
CA ARG A 525 -15.64 -23.40 -8.53
C ARG A 525 -16.41 -23.46 -9.85
N ILE A 526 -15.78 -24.05 -10.86
CA ILE A 526 -16.42 -24.35 -12.12
C ILE A 526 -17.03 -25.75 -11.99
N GLY A 527 -18.26 -25.93 -12.47
CA GLY A 527 -18.93 -27.24 -12.50
C GLY A 527 -18.26 -28.23 -13.46
N TYR A 528 -19.01 -29.27 -13.84
CA TYR A 528 -18.52 -30.33 -14.73
C TYR A 528 -19.23 -30.27 -16.09
N TYR A 529 -18.54 -30.75 -17.13
CA TYR A 529 -19.19 -31.04 -18.40
C TYR A 529 -19.85 -32.40 -18.33
N GLY A 530 -21.01 -32.55 -18.97
CA GLY A 530 -21.61 -33.86 -19.17
C GLY A 530 -20.84 -34.73 -20.16
N ASP A 531 -21.33 -35.94 -20.37
CA ASP A 531 -20.75 -36.90 -21.31
C ASP A 531 -20.58 -36.31 -22.73
N LEU A 532 -19.43 -36.59 -23.32
CA LEU A 532 -19.13 -36.13 -24.68
C LEU A 532 -20.07 -36.81 -25.69
N PRO A 533 -20.76 -36.05 -26.55
CA PRO A 533 -21.67 -36.62 -27.52
C PRO A 533 -20.92 -37.40 -28.62
N ASP A 534 -21.53 -38.48 -29.11
CA ASP A 534 -21.02 -39.22 -30.27
C ASP A 534 -21.03 -38.32 -31.53
N VAL A 535 -19.88 -38.22 -32.20
CA VAL A 535 -19.74 -37.48 -33.48
C VAL A 535 -19.21 -38.42 -34.56
N ASN A 536 -19.91 -38.48 -35.69
CA ASN A 536 -19.39 -39.12 -36.90
C ASN A 536 -18.68 -38.06 -37.78
N PRO A 537 -17.33 -38.06 -37.84
CA PRO A 537 -16.54 -36.98 -38.43
C PRO A 537 -16.69 -36.82 -39.94
N GLU A 538 -17.33 -37.78 -40.63
CA GLU A 538 -17.59 -37.69 -42.08
C GLU A 538 -18.96 -37.09 -42.42
N THR A 539 -19.85 -36.90 -41.43
CA THR A 539 -21.25 -36.52 -41.68
C THR A 539 -21.79 -35.38 -40.83
N ALA A 540 -21.10 -34.97 -39.76
CA ALA A 540 -21.54 -33.86 -38.93
C ALA A 540 -20.34 -33.13 -38.30
N ASP A 541 -20.53 -31.84 -38.05
CA ASP A 541 -19.62 -31.03 -37.25
C ASP A 541 -19.78 -31.35 -35.75
N TYR A 542 -18.74 -31.11 -34.97
CA TYR A 542 -18.77 -31.28 -33.52
C TYR A 542 -19.76 -30.29 -32.88
N ALA A 543 -20.62 -30.79 -31.99
CA ALA A 543 -21.55 -29.96 -31.23
C ALA A 543 -20.82 -29.14 -30.16
N ASP A 544 -21.32 -27.93 -29.89
CA ASP A 544 -20.87 -27.10 -28.76
C ASP A 544 -21.23 -27.80 -27.44
N LEU A 545 -20.25 -27.89 -26.53
CA LEU A 545 -20.41 -28.53 -25.22
C LEU A 545 -21.15 -27.64 -24.21
N GLY A 546 -21.46 -26.39 -24.58
CA GLY A 546 -22.19 -25.44 -23.73
C GLY A 546 -21.31 -24.79 -22.66
N GLN A 547 -21.92 -23.94 -21.85
CA GLN A 547 -21.27 -23.30 -20.70
C GLN A 547 -21.62 -24.06 -19.42
N VAL A 548 -20.61 -24.25 -18.57
CA VAL A 548 -20.74 -24.88 -17.26
C VAL A 548 -21.06 -23.80 -16.23
N SER A 549 -21.88 -24.13 -15.22
CA SER A 549 -22.18 -23.20 -14.14
C SER A 549 -20.95 -22.91 -13.27
N ASP A 550 -20.92 -21.72 -12.69
CA ASP A 550 -19.95 -21.30 -11.69
C ASP A 550 -20.61 -21.11 -10.32
N GLU A 551 -19.95 -21.62 -9.29
CA GLU A 551 -20.35 -21.46 -7.90
C GLU A 551 -19.32 -20.59 -7.19
N GLU A 552 -19.76 -19.44 -6.69
CA GLU A 552 -18.89 -18.44 -6.07
C GLU A 552 -19.03 -18.45 -4.55
N ILE A 553 -17.89 -18.60 -3.85
CA ILE A 553 -17.81 -18.60 -2.41
C ILE A 553 -16.93 -17.43 -1.97
N SER A 554 -17.56 -16.44 -1.32
CA SER A 554 -16.88 -15.23 -0.89
C SER A 554 -16.52 -15.23 0.60
N TYR A 555 -15.30 -14.83 0.95
CA TYR A 555 -14.84 -14.71 2.35
C TYR A 555 -13.67 -13.72 2.49
N ALA A 556 -13.46 -13.18 3.68
CA ALA A 556 -12.40 -12.18 3.94
C ALA A 556 -11.47 -12.65 5.06
N LEU A 557 -10.19 -12.27 4.97
CA LEU A 557 -9.20 -12.65 5.97
C LEU A 557 -9.52 -12.13 7.37
N ASN A 558 -9.10 -12.89 8.38
CA ASN A 558 -9.25 -12.53 9.78
C ASN A 558 -7.88 -12.47 10.47
N GLN A 559 -7.76 -11.59 11.46
CA GLN A 559 -6.52 -11.38 12.19
C GLN A 559 -6.64 -11.92 13.62
N LYS A 560 -5.74 -12.85 13.98
CA LYS A 560 -5.59 -13.37 15.35
C LYS A 560 -4.27 -12.92 15.93
N GLY A 561 -4.25 -12.53 17.21
CA GLY A 561 -3.04 -12.03 17.83
C GLY A 561 -3.21 -11.72 19.31
N GLY A 562 -2.11 -11.28 19.93
CA GLY A 562 -2.07 -10.89 21.33
C GLY A 562 -0.70 -10.33 21.72
N TYR A 563 -0.60 -9.79 22.93
CA TYR A 563 0.66 -9.29 23.49
C TYR A 563 1.24 -10.28 24.51
N ILE A 564 2.57 -10.39 24.51
CA ILE A 564 3.34 -11.07 25.55
C ILE A 564 4.27 -10.06 26.19
N ASP A 565 4.21 -10.00 27.52
CA ASP A 565 4.97 -9.05 28.30
C ASP A 565 6.13 -9.78 28.99
N ILE A 566 7.36 -9.34 28.74
CA ILE A 566 8.54 -9.72 29.52
C ILE A 566 8.83 -8.59 30.49
N THR A 567 8.58 -8.85 31.77
CA THR A 567 8.73 -7.83 32.81
C THR A 567 10.19 -7.64 33.22
N ARG A 568 10.54 -6.44 33.65
CA ARG A 568 11.83 -6.10 34.25
C ARG A 568 12.18 -7.02 35.43
N ARG A 569 11.17 -7.42 36.21
CA ARG A 569 11.32 -8.38 37.32
C ARG A 569 11.82 -9.74 36.84
N MET A 570 11.30 -10.25 35.72
CA MET A 570 11.76 -11.52 35.13
C MET A 570 13.23 -11.45 34.70
N ILE A 571 13.70 -10.29 34.23
CA ILE A 571 15.12 -10.09 33.87
C ILE A 571 15.99 -10.04 35.12
N ILE A 572 15.59 -9.28 36.15
CA ILE A 572 16.35 -9.14 37.40
C ILE A 572 16.47 -10.48 38.13
N ASN A 573 15.37 -11.23 38.21
CA ASN A 573 15.31 -12.53 38.89
C ASN A 573 15.86 -13.68 38.04
N ASP A 574 16.23 -13.42 36.78
CA ASP A 574 16.66 -14.43 35.82
C ASP A 574 15.65 -15.57 35.63
N ASP A 575 14.36 -15.21 35.48
CA ASP A 575 13.24 -16.15 35.35
C ASP A 575 13.17 -16.80 33.94
N MET A 576 14.31 -17.29 33.43
CA MET A 576 14.42 -17.89 32.09
C MET A 576 13.42 -19.03 31.87
N ARG A 577 13.22 -19.86 32.89
CA ARG A 577 12.26 -20.98 32.83
C ARG A 577 10.84 -20.50 32.58
N THR A 578 10.47 -19.34 33.10
CA THR A 578 9.14 -18.76 32.90
C THR A 578 9.00 -18.27 31.46
N VAL A 579 10.00 -17.56 30.95
CA VAL A 579 10.03 -17.08 29.55
C VAL A 579 9.98 -18.26 28.57
N GLN A 580 10.81 -19.29 28.77
CA GLN A 580 10.80 -20.51 27.97
C GLN A 580 9.45 -21.24 28.02
N LYS A 581 8.80 -21.34 29.19
CA LYS A 581 7.46 -21.94 29.30
C LYS A 581 6.40 -21.17 28.54
N ILE A 582 6.46 -19.83 28.54
CA ILE A 582 5.54 -18.97 27.79
C ILE A 582 5.71 -19.23 26.29
N ILE A 583 6.94 -19.13 25.79
CA ILE A 583 7.24 -19.33 24.37
C ILE A 583 6.96 -20.77 23.92
N ASN A 584 7.25 -21.78 24.73
CA ASN A 584 6.96 -23.18 24.37
C ASN A 584 5.48 -23.55 24.50
N ARG A 585 4.58 -22.66 24.95
CA ARG A 585 3.13 -22.93 24.98
C ARG A 585 2.37 -22.16 23.92
N LEU A 586 2.90 -21.01 23.51
CA LEU A 586 2.29 -20.12 22.56
C LEU A 586 2.09 -20.75 21.15
N PRO A 587 3.07 -21.44 20.53
CA PRO A 587 2.89 -22.09 19.23
C PRO A 587 1.80 -23.17 19.27
N ARG A 588 1.63 -23.88 20.39
CA ARG A 588 0.49 -24.80 20.57
C ARG A 588 -0.82 -24.07 20.45
N ALA A 589 -0.93 -22.93 21.14
CA ALA A 589 -2.13 -22.13 21.16
C ALA A 589 -2.41 -21.60 19.75
N ALA A 590 -1.40 -21.08 19.04
CA ALA A 590 -1.53 -20.62 17.67
C ALA A 590 -2.01 -21.73 16.71
N ARG A 591 -1.36 -22.91 16.73
CA ARG A 591 -1.77 -24.09 15.93
C ARG A 591 -3.19 -24.52 16.27
N ARG A 592 -3.52 -24.65 17.56
CA ARG A 592 -4.84 -25.06 18.01
C ARG A 592 -5.93 -24.06 17.63
N THR A 593 -5.64 -22.76 17.65
CA THR A 593 -6.60 -21.73 17.22
C THR A 593 -6.90 -21.84 15.73
N LEU A 594 -5.86 -22.06 14.90
CA LEU A 594 -6.04 -22.28 13.46
C LEU A 594 -6.84 -23.56 13.19
N ALA A 595 -6.48 -24.66 13.86
CA ALA A 595 -7.20 -25.92 13.74
C ALA A 595 -8.65 -25.81 14.20
N LYS A 596 -8.91 -25.13 15.32
CA LYS A 596 -10.27 -24.88 15.80
C LYS A 596 -11.08 -24.05 14.80
N ARG A 597 -10.45 -23.13 14.07
CA ARG A 597 -11.13 -22.36 13.01
C ARG A 597 -11.54 -23.23 11.84
N CYS A 598 -10.69 -24.17 11.42
CA CYS A 598 -11.00 -25.13 10.35
C CYS A 598 -12.04 -26.16 10.80
N TRP A 599 -11.76 -26.89 11.88
CA TRP A 599 -12.67 -27.92 12.42
C TRP A 599 -14.01 -27.35 12.88
N GLY A 600 -14.05 -26.10 13.36
CA GLY A 600 -15.30 -25.44 13.74
C GLY A 600 -16.31 -25.39 12.59
N LYS A 601 -15.88 -25.31 11.33
CA LYS A 601 -16.77 -25.38 10.17
C LYS A 601 -17.55 -26.69 10.11
N LEU A 602 -16.91 -27.81 10.43
CA LEU A 602 -17.52 -29.14 10.40
C LEU A 602 -18.22 -29.49 11.71
N VAL A 603 -17.55 -29.25 12.85
CA VAL A 603 -18.06 -29.60 14.17
C VAL A 603 -19.33 -28.82 14.50
N ASP A 604 -19.31 -27.50 14.28
CA ASP A 604 -20.44 -26.61 14.55
C ASP A 604 -21.49 -26.62 13.42
N ASN A 605 -21.27 -27.42 12.37
CA ASN A 605 -22.12 -27.52 11.18
C ASN A 605 -22.40 -26.15 10.53
N ALA A 606 -21.34 -25.44 10.14
CA ALA A 606 -21.45 -24.12 9.54
C ALA A 606 -22.21 -24.15 8.21
N THR A 607 -22.88 -23.05 7.88
CA THR A 607 -23.57 -22.87 6.61
C THR A 607 -22.59 -22.85 5.44
N TYR A 608 -22.83 -23.70 4.45
CA TYR A 608 -22.19 -23.65 3.15
C TYR A 608 -22.74 -22.45 2.37
N LYS A 609 -21.84 -21.62 1.84
CA LYS A 609 -22.24 -20.35 1.21
C LYS A 609 -22.79 -20.52 -0.21
N GLY A 610 -22.43 -21.60 -0.89
CA GLY A 610 -22.87 -21.88 -2.25
C GLY A 610 -24.40 -22.00 -2.38
N ASP A 611 -25.05 -22.63 -1.40
CA ASP A 611 -26.51 -22.81 -1.36
C ASP A 611 -27.20 -22.21 -0.11
N SER A 612 -26.42 -21.64 0.82
CA SER A 612 -26.91 -21.12 2.11
C SER A 612 -27.55 -22.17 3.04
N VAL A 613 -27.25 -23.45 2.85
CA VAL A 613 -27.69 -24.58 3.67
C VAL A 613 -26.55 -25.02 4.62
N ALA A 614 -26.87 -25.67 5.74
CA ALA A 614 -25.84 -26.22 6.63
C ALA A 614 -24.95 -27.24 5.90
N LEU A 615 -23.64 -27.27 6.18
CA LEU A 615 -22.69 -28.19 5.54
C LEU A 615 -23.20 -29.64 5.54
N PHE A 616 -23.62 -30.12 6.71
CA PHE A 616 -24.28 -31.39 6.89
C PHE A 616 -25.78 -31.20 6.92
N HIS A 617 -26.45 -31.66 5.85
CA HIS A 617 -27.89 -31.55 5.69
C HIS A 617 -28.47 -32.77 4.97
N ALA A 618 -29.77 -33.01 5.15
CA ALA A 618 -30.46 -34.11 4.48
C ALA A 618 -30.46 -33.93 2.95
N ASP A 619 -30.63 -32.68 2.48
CA ASP A 619 -30.64 -32.36 1.04
C ASP A 619 -29.28 -32.57 0.37
N HIS A 620 -28.19 -32.46 1.14
CA HIS A 620 -26.83 -32.76 0.68
C HIS A 620 -26.53 -34.27 0.68
N GLY A 621 -27.45 -35.09 1.18
CA GLY A 621 -27.27 -36.53 1.31
C GLY A 621 -26.10 -36.93 2.22
N ASN A 622 -25.63 -36.02 3.09
CA ASN A 622 -24.38 -36.20 3.85
C ASN A 622 -24.57 -36.19 5.39
N LEU A 623 -25.82 -36.33 5.85
CA LEU A 623 -26.19 -36.35 7.27
C LEU A 623 -26.89 -37.66 7.65
N GLY A 624 -26.41 -38.31 8.70
CA GLY A 624 -27.05 -39.47 9.33
C GLY A 624 -27.26 -39.31 10.83
N ALA A 625 -27.82 -40.34 11.46
CA ALA A 625 -28.11 -40.36 12.90
C ALA A 625 -27.72 -41.68 13.61
N ALA A 626 -27.07 -42.60 12.91
CA ALA A 626 -26.73 -43.92 13.44
C ALA A 626 -25.43 -43.89 14.25
N ALA A 627 -25.40 -44.62 15.36
CA ALA A 627 -24.18 -44.85 16.14
C ALA A 627 -23.13 -45.60 15.31
N LEU A 628 -21.85 -45.38 15.64
CA LEU A 628 -20.72 -45.94 14.91
C LEU A 628 -20.75 -47.48 14.94
N THR A 629 -21.04 -48.08 13.79
CA THR A 629 -21.11 -49.53 13.55
C THR A 629 -20.69 -49.83 12.11
N THR A 630 -20.42 -51.09 11.77
CA THR A 630 -20.10 -51.49 10.39
C THR A 630 -21.23 -51.15 9.42
N THR A 631 -22.49 -51.41 9.80
CA THR A 631 -23.67 -51.05 9.00
C THR A 631 -23.81 -49.54 8.80
N ALA A 632 -23.52 -48.74 9.84
CA ALA A 632 -23.58 -47.28 9.72
C ALA A 632 -22.48 -46.72 8.80
N LEU A 633 -21.29 -47.33 8.82
CA LEU A 633 -20.20 -46.99 7.89
C LEU A 633 -20.51 -47.38 6.45
N GLU A 634 -21.19 -48.51 6.24
CA GLU A 634 -21.72 -48.90 4.93
C GLU A 634 -22.68 -47.85 4.37
N ALA A 635 -23.60 -47.36 5.21
CA ALA A 635 -24.50 -46.28 4.83
C ALA A 635 -23.75 -44.98 4.48
N GLY A 636 -22.74 -44.61 5.29
CA GLY A 636 -21.89 -43.45 5.00
C GLY A 636 -21.08 -43.60 3.70
N LYS A 637 -20.51 -44.78 3.44
CA LYS A 637 -19.82 -45.09 2.19
C LYS A 637 -20.76 -45.01 0.98
N LEU A 638 -22.00 -45.50 1.13
CA LEU A 638 -23.02 -45.40 0.09
C LEU A 638 -23.40 -43.93 -0.16
N ALA A 639 -23.51 -43.11 0.88
CA ALA A 639 -23.77 -41.68 0.75
C ALA A 639 -22.69 -40.96 -0.07
N PHE A 640 -21.41 -41.27 0.16
CA PHE A 640 -20.30 -40.79 -0.67
C PHE A 640 -20.43 -41.21 -2.14
N ALA A 641 -20.69 -42.50 -2.39
CA ALA A 641 -20.87 -43.01 -3.75
C ALA A 641 -22.11 -42.44 -4.46
N GLN A 642 -23.07 -41.90 -3.70
CA GLN A 642 -24.27 -41.27 -4.22
C GLN A 642 -24.09 -39.76 -4.50
N GLN A 643 -22.95 -39.16 -4.17
CA GLN A 643 -22.71 -37.77 -4.54
C GLN A 643 -22.59 -37.63 -6.07
N THR A 644 -23.23 -36.60 -6.60
CA THR A 644 -23.28 -36.31 -8.03
C THR A 644 -22.54 -35.02 -8.39
N GLU A 645 -22.06 -34.98 -9.62
CA GLU A 645 -21.51 -33.77 -10.23
C GLU A 645 -22.63 -32.72 -10.34
N PRO A 646 -22.32 -31.43 -10.05
CA PRO A 646 -23.21 -30.35 -10.45
C PRO A 646 -23.38 -30.35 -11.98
N ASP A 647 -24.59 -30.04 -12.44
CA ASP A 647 -25.05 -29.97 -13.84
C ASP A 647 -25.12 -31.30 -14.62
N SER A 648 -24.18 -32.23 -14.43
CA SER A 648 -24.18 -33.52 -15.15
C SER A 648 -25.04 -34.60 -14.49
N ASP A 649 -25.35 -34.49 -13.20
CA ASP A 649 -26.02 -35.51 -12.37
C ASP A 649 -25.32 -36.90 -12.34
N GLU A 650 -24.13 -37.00 -12.94
CA GLU A 650 -23.32 -38.22 -12.95
C GLU A 650 -22.62 -38.43 -11.61
N ARG A 651 -22.30 -39.69 -11.28
CA ARG A 651 -21.73 -40.04 -9.96
C ARG A 651 -20.24 -39.70 -9.91
N LEU A 652 -19.80 -39.00 -8.86
CA LEU A 652 -18.40 -38.64 -8.64
C LEU A 652 -17.49 -39.82 -8.19
N ASP A 653 -18.07 -40.97 -7.85
CA ASP A 653 -17.35 -42.14 -7.27
C ASP A 653 -16.46 -41.80 -6.06
N LEU A 654 -16.86 -40.80 -5.26
CA LEU A 654 -16.15 -40.44 -4.03
C LEU A 654 -16.20 -41.59 -3.03
N LYS A 655 -15.12 -41.75 -2.27
CA LYS A 655 -14.99 -42.80 -1.25
C LYS A 655 -14.48 -42.19 0.05
N PRO A 656 -15.06 -42.57 1.21
CA PRO A 656 -14.51 -42.13 2.48
C PRO A 656 -13.13 -42.76 2.67
N ARG A 657 -12.15 -41.95 3.07
CA ARG A 657 -10.76 -42.37 3.33
C ARG A 657 -10.42 -42.31 4.81
N ILE A 658 -10.99 -41.35 5.54
CA ILE A 658 -10.67 -41.03 6.92
C ILE A 658 -11.93 -41.15 7.77
N LEU A 659 -11.80 -41.83 8.91
CA LEU A 659 -12.83 -41.87 9.95
C LEU A 659 -12.40 -40.93 11.09
N VAL A 660 -13.20 -39.89 11.31
CA VAL A 660 -13.02 -38.92 12.37
C VAL A 660 -13.94 -39.27 13.54
N HIS A 661 -13.37 -39.35 14.74
CA HIS A 661 -14.12 -39.72 15.93
C HIS A 661 -13.63 -38.97 17.18
N PRO A 662 -14.47 -38.80 18.22
CA PRO A 662 -14.05 -38.33 19.53
C PRO A 662 -13.27 -39.42 20.29
N SER A 663 -12.59 -39.04 21.37
CA SER A 663 -11.76 -39.96 22.19
C SER A 663 -12.55 -41.16 22.73
N GLU A 664 -13.83 -40.97 23.03
CA GLU A 664 -14.74 -41.97 23.59
C GLU A 664 -15.01 -43.13 22.61
N LEU A 665 -15.02 -42.86 21.31
CA LEU A 665 -15.25 -43.86 20.26
C LEU A 665 -13.96 -44.55 19.78
N TRP A 666 -12.80 -44.18 20.31
CA TRP A 666 -11.50 -44.72 19.89
C TRP A 666 -11.45 -46.25 19.90
N ALA A 667 -11.97 -46.87 20.97
CA ALA A 667 -11.97 -48.33 21.09
C ALA A 667 -12.87 -49.01 20.05
N THR A 668 -13.99 -48.38 19.71
CA THR A 668 -14.95 -48.88 18.72
C THR A 668 -14.37 -48.74 17.31
N ALA A 669 -13.85 -47.56 16.96
CA ALA A 669 -13.23 -47.31 15.65
C ALA A 669 -12.06 -48.28 15.38
N LYS A 670 -11.19 -48.50 16.39
CA LYS A 670 -10.07 -49.43 16.29
C LYS A 670 -10.50 -50.90 16.13
N LYS A 671 -11.58 -51.32 16.79
CA LYS A 671 -12.13 -52.67 16.61
C LYS A 671 -12.67 -52.85 15.19
N ILE A 672 -13.46 -51.89 14.71
CA ILE A 672 -13.99 -51.92 13.34
C ILE A 672 -12.86 -52.04 12.31
N ASN A 673 -11.78 -51.29 12.44
CA ASN A 673 -10.71 -51.35 11.44
C ASN A 673 -9.78 -52.58 11.62
N GLY A 674 -9.68 -53.13 12.83
CA GLY A 674 -8.66 -54.13 13.19
C GLY A 674 -9.12 -55.59 13.32
N THR A 675 -10.43 -55.87 13.40
CA THR A 675 -10.94 -57.23 13.65
C THR A 675 -11.82 -57.77 12.53
N GLU A 676 -11.57 -59.00 12.08
CA GLU A 676 -12.37 -59.71 11.05
C GLU A 676 -13.81 -60.04 11.50
N GLY A 677 -14.02 -60.15 12.82
CA GLY A 677 -15.36 -60.24 13.40
C GLY A 677 -16.02 -58.87 13.51
N GLU A 678 -17.32 -58.80 13.26
CA GLU A 678 -18.07 -57.57 13.49
C GLU A 678 -18.11 -57.23 15.00
N PRO A 679 -17.85 -55.98 15.40
CA PRO A 679 -17.86 -55.62 16.82
C PRO A 679 -19.23 -55.89 17.47
N GLY A 680 -19.26 -56.84 18.41
CA GLY A 680 -20.47 -57.20 19.15
C GLY A 680 -21.25 -58.40 18.61
N THR A 681 -20.80 -59.06 17.54
CA THR A 681 -21.41 -60.30 17.03
C THR A 681 -20.41 -61.46 16.98
N ALA A 682 -20.92 -62.69 16.86
CA ALA A 682 -20.08 -63.89 16.68
C ALA A 682 -19.80 -64.20 15.20
N ASN A 683 -20.19 -63.31 14.29
CA ASN A 683 -20.06 -63.51 12.84
C ASN A 683 -18.73 -62.96 12.33
N PHE A 684 -18.07 -63.75 11.48
CA PHE A 684 -16.97 -63.30 10.63
C PHE A 684 -17.57 -62.65 9.38
N GLY A 685 -17.15 -61.43 9.03
CA GLY A 685 -17.75 -60.72 7.89
C GLY A 685 -17.55 -59.21 7.85
N ASN A 686 -16.67 -58.65 8.68
CA ASN A 686 -16.43 -57.21 8.67
C ASN A 686 -15.77 -56.75 7.35
N ALA A 687 -16.50 -55.97 6.54
CA ALA A 687 -16.03 -55.46 5.26
C ALA A 687 -15.03 -54.28 5.38
N PHE A 688 -14.86 -53.71 6.58
CA PHE A 688 -14.02 -52.53 6.83
C PHE A 688 -12.65 -52.85 7.44
N VAL A 689 -12.27 -54.13 7.54
CA VAL A 689 -10.96 -54.51 8.06
C VAL A 689 -9.86 -53.90 7.19
N GLY A 690 -8.99 -53.11 7.80
CA GLY A 690 -7.89 -52.40 7.13
C GLY A 690 -8.32 -51.30 6.17
N TYR A 691 -9.63 -50.97 6.08
CA TYR A 691 -10.14 -49.96 5.16
C TYR A 691 -9.60 -48.56 5.49
N PHE A 692 -9.47 -48.23 6.78
CA PHE A 692 -8.88 -46.98 7.26
C PHE A 692 -7.37 -47.11 7.51
N GLY A 693 -6.71 -47.93 6.68
CA GLY A 693 -5.29 -48.26 6.76
C GLY A 693 -5.02 -49.46 7.67
N ALA A 694 -4.09 -50.32 7.26
CA ALA A 694 -3.75 -51.55 7.98
C ALA A 694 -3.30 -51.30 9.44
N ASN A 695 -2.72 -50.13 9.71
CA ASN A 695 -2.24 -49.73 11.04
C ASN A 695 -3.14 -48.68 11.72
N ASN A 696 -4.35 -48.41 11.21
CA ASN A 696 -5.23 -47.32 11.64
C ASN A 696 -4.72 -45.91 11.29
N GLU A 697 -3.98 -45.78 10.18
CA GLU A 697 -3.39 -44.50 9.75
C GLU A 697 -4.44 -43.43 9.41
N ASN A 698 -5.63 -43.85 8.97
CA ASN A 698 -6.74 -42.96 8.64
C ASN A 698 -7.84 -42.94 9.71
N LEU A 699 -7.54 -43.39 10.95
CA LEU A 699 -8.40 -43.12 12.11
C LEU A 699 -7.90 -41.83 12.77
N PHE A 700 -8.69 -40.77 12.68
CA PHE A 700 -8.33 -39.48 13.26
C PHE A 700 -9.16 -39.17 14.51
N GLU A 701 -8.48 -39.13 15.65
CA GLU A 701 -9.09 -38.71 16.91
C GLU A 701 -9.14 -37.17 16.96
N CYS A 702 -10.34 -36.60 16.81
CA CYS A 702 -10.52 -35.15 16.78
C CYS A 702 -10.75 -34.59 18.19
N PRO A 703 -9.85 -33.74 18.73
CA PRO A 703 -9.97 -33.21 20.08
C PRO A 703 -10.99 -32.06 20.20
N PHE A 704 -11.64 -31.67 19.11
CA PHE A 704 -12.60 -30.56 19.07
C PHE A 704 -14.06 -31.02 19.09
N MET A 705 -14.32 -32.31 18.87
CA MET A 705 -15.66 -32.88 18.98
C MET A 705 -16.06 -32.93 20.46
N THR A 706 -17.22 -32.38 20.79
CA THR A 706 -17.72 -32.32 22.17
C THR A 706 -18.74 -33.41 22.47
N ASP A 707 -19.43 -33.93 21.45
CA ASP A 707 -20.32 -35.07 21.59
C ASP A 707 -19.51 -36.37 21.57
N ALA A 708 -19.80 -37.26 22.51
CA ALA A 708 -19.10 -38.52 22.69
C ALA A 708 -19.50 -39.61 21.66
N ASN A 709 -20.60 -39.43 20.94
CA ASN A 709 -21.18 -40.42 20.04
C ASN A 709 -21.17 -40.01 18.57
N ASP A 710 -21.03 -38.71 18.27
CA ASP A 710 -20.91 -38.22 16.91
C ASP A 710 -19.65 -38.74 16.22
N TRP A 711 -19.74 -38.96 14.91
CA TRP A 711 -18.60 -39.36 14.08
C TRP A 711 -18.75 -38.78 12.67
N MET A 712 -17.63 -38.65 11.96
CA MET A 712 -17.60 -38.11 10.60
C MET A 712 -16.73 -38.98 9.69
N LEU A 713 -17.05 -38.95 8.40
CA LEU A 713 -16.19 -39.49 7.34
C LEU A 713 -15.72 -38.35 6.47
N LEU A 714 -14.45 -38.38 6.11
CA LEU A 714 -13.85 -37.48 5.14
C LEU A 714 -13.30 -38.32 3.99
N GLY A 715 -13.50 -37.87 2.75
CA GLY A 715 -12.81 -38.44 1.60
C GLY A 715 -11.41 -37.83 1.43
N ASP A 716 -10.78 -38.12 0.29
CA ASP A 716 -9.50 -37.52 -0.06
C ASP A 716 -9.71 -36.09 -0.58
N VAL A 717 -9.00 -35.11 -0.01
CA VAL A 717 -9.12 -33.70 -0.41
C VAL A 717 -8.65 -33.48 -1.85
N ASN A 718 -7.83 -34.39 -2.41
CA ASN A 718 -7.39 -34.30 -3.80
C ASN A 718 -8.47 -34.75 -4.80
N ASP A 719 -9.43 -35.57 -4.38
CA ASP A 719 -10.55 -36.00 -5.24
C ASP A 719 -11.63 -34.92 -5.30
N CYS A 720 -11.92 -34.30 -4.15
CA CYS A 720 -12.84 -33.19 -4.03
C CYS A 720 -12.48 -32.31 -2.81
N GLU A 721 -12.41 -31.00 -3.01
CA GLU A 721 -11.96 -30.06 -1.98
C GLU A 721 -13.00 -29.93 -0.86
N ILE A 722 -12.57 -29.84 0.40
CA ILE A 722 -13.49 -29.65 1.54
C ILE A 722 -13.44 -28.21 2.03
N LEU A 723 -12.25 -27.75 2.44
CA LEU A 723 -12.00 -26.39 2.91
C LEU A 723 -10.88 -25.72 2.11
N GLU A 724 -11.05 -24.43 1.84
CA GLU A 724 -9.97 -23.55 1.39
C GLU A 724 -9.41 -22.81 2.61
N LEU A 725 -8.09 -22.66 2.68
CA LEU A 725 -7.41 -21.89 3.73
C LEU A 725 -6.55 -20.81 3.10
N ALA A 726 -6.87 -19.54 3.37
CA ALA A 726 -6.09 -18.42 2.91
C ALA A 726 -5.18 -17.86 4.00
N PHE A 727 -3.95 -17.52 3.62
CA PHE A 727 -3.02 -16.75 4.45
C PHE A 727 -2.65 -15.45 3.77
N LEU A 728 -2.48 -14.38 4.55
CA LEU A 728 -1.99 -13.11 4.01
C LEU A 728 -0.54 -13.24 3.54
N ASN A 729 -0.25 -12.85 2.30
CA ASN A 729 1.07 -12.88 1.68
C ASN A 729 1.80 -14.23 1.79
N GLY A 730 1.04 -15.33 1.91
CA GLY A 730 1.57 -16.68 2.08
C GLY A 730 2.24 -16.92 3.44
N GLN A 731 2.07 -16.03 4.41
CA GLN A 731 2.63 -16.17 5.76
C GLN A 731 1.81 -17.18 6.58
N GLN A 732 2.18 -18.45 6.49
CA GLN A 732 1.55 -19.55 7.25
C GLN A 732 1.98 -19.61 8.72
N GLU A 733 3.02 -18.86 9.07
CA GLU A 733 3.61 -18.85 10.40
C GLU A 733 3.17 -17.60 11.16
N PRO A 734 2.92 -17.69 12.48
CA PRO A 734 2.60 -16.52 13.28
C PRO A 734 3.80 -15.59 13.37
N GLU A 735 3.63 -14.32 13.05
CA GLU A 735 4.65 -13.29 13.15
C GLU A 735 4.72 -12.70 14.57
N MET A 736 5.91 -12.22 14.94
CA MET A 736 6.10 -11.51 16.21
C MET A 736 6.91 -10.22 16.03
N PHE A 737 6.43 -9.15 16.64
CA PHE A 737 6.99 -7.82 16.56
C PHE A 737 7.19 -7.23 17.97
N VAL A 738 8.17 -6.34 18.11
CA VAL A 738 8.26 -5.50 19.31
C VAL A 738 7.13 -4.47 19.25
N ALA A 739 6.26 -4.43 20.26
CA ALA A 739 5.09 -3.56 20.27
C ALA A 739 5.43 -2.13 20.70
N ASP A 740 6.31 -2.00 21.69
CA ASP A 740 6.73 -0.69 22.21
C ASP A 740 8.07 -0.30 21.57
N ASN A 741 8.10 0.85 20.90
CA ASN A 741 9.37 1.46 20.51
C ASN A 741 9.87 2.33 21.66
N PRO A 742 10.87 1.89 22.44
CA PRO A 742 11.38 2.65 23.57
C PRO A 742 11.82 4.06 23.13
N THR A 743 11.21 5.10 23.71
CA THR A 743 11.70 6.49 23.59
C THR A 743 13.19 6.51 23.98
N VAL A 744 14.02 7.24 23.23
CA VAL A 744 15.49 7.19 23.38
C VAL A 744 15.91 7.24 24.85
N GLY A 745 16.56 6.17 25.31
CA GLY A 745 17.08 6.04 26.66
C GLY A 745 16.23 5.25 27.65
N GLN A 746 14.99 4.84 27.31
CA GLN A 746 14.13 4.04 28.20
C GLN A 746 13.78 2.67 27.62
N MET A 747 14.31 1.57 28.15
CA MET A 747 14.12 0.21 27.63
C MET A 747 12.81 -0.47 28.05
N PHE A 748 12.18 0.00 29.14
CA PHE A 748 10.93 -0.54 29.65
C PHE A 748 9.84 0.52 29.64
N VAL A 749 8.66 0.17 29.12
CA VAL A 749 7.44 0.96 29.28
C VAL A 749 6.61 0.26 30.36
N ALA A 750 6.31 0.95 31.46
CA ALA A 750 5.62 0.35 32.62
C ALA A 750 6.31 -0.94 33.16
N ASP A 751 7.65 -0.92 33.27
CA ASP A 751 8.47 -2.05 33.74
C ASP A 751 8.34 -3.35 32.92
N LYS A 752 7.97 -3.25 31.64
CA LYS A 752 7.84 -4.39 30.74
C LYS A 752 8.31 -4.09 29.32
N MET A 753 8.69 -5.15 28.61
CA MET A 753 8.87 -5.17 27.16
C MET A 753 7.71 -5.96 26.58
N GLN A 754 6.97 -5.35 25.64
CA GLN A 754 5.80 -5.98 25.02
C GLN A 754 6.13 -6.50 23.62
N TYR A 755 5.76 -7.75 23.35
CA TYR A 755 5.87 -8.41 22.06
C TYR A 755 4.48 -8.69 21.51
N LYS A 756 4.16 -8.16 20.33
CA LYS A 756 2.92 -8.41 19.60
C LYS A 756 3.08 -9.67 18.76
N ILE A 757 2.17 -10.63 18.91
CA ILE A 757 2.06 -11.77 18.00
C ILE A 757 0.83 -11.58 17.11
N ARG A 758 0.98 -11.98 15.85
CA ARG A 758 -0.03 -11.81 14.81
C ARG A 758 -0.05 -13.02 13.89
N HIS A 759 -1.23 -13.46 13.49
CA HIS A 759 -1.43 -14.52 12.52
C HIS A 759 -2.71 -14.21 11.73
N GLU A 760 -2.58 -14.08 10.41
CA GLU A 760 -3.63 -13.56 9.52
C GLU A 760 -4.03 -14.67 8.55
N TYR A 761 -5.21 -15.24 8.77
CA TYR A 761 -5.74 -16.35 7.99
C TYR A 761 -7.26 -16.42 8.10
N GLU A 762 -7.89 -17.03 7.10
CA GLU A 762 -9.29 -17.41 7.16
C GLU A 762 -9.52 -18.70 6.37
N THR A 763 -10.53 -19.46 6.78
CA THR A 763 -10.93 -20.69 6.09
C THR A 763 -12.41 -20.67 5.78
N GLU A 764 -12.77 -21.23 4.63
CA GLU A 764 -14.15 -21.36 4.21
C GLU A 764 -14.41 -22.73 3.58
N ILE A 765 -15.66 -23.17 3.66
CA ILE A 765 -16.11 -24.43 3.05
C ILE A 765 -16.18 -24.25 1.53
N VAL A 766 -15.61 -25.19 0.78
CA VAL A 766 -15.59 -25.18 -0.68
C VAL A 766 -16.60 -26.16 -1.26
N ASP A 767 -16.67 -27.39 -0.75
CA ASP A 767 -17.64 -28.39 -1.19
C ASP A 767 -18.11 -29.24 0.00
N PHE A 768 -19.38 -29.64 -0.04
CA PHE A 768 -20.01 -30.49 0.96
C PHE A 768 -19.98 -31.98 0.59
N ARG A 769 -19.72 -32.32 -0.67
CA ARG A 769 -19.86 -33.69 -1.21
C ARG A 769 -18.81 -34.65 -0.63
N ASN A 770 -17.64 -34.16 -0.25
CA ASN A 770 -16.54 -35.00 0.22
C ASN A 770 -16.52 -35.23 1.75
N VAL A 771 -17.64 -34.93 2.43
CA VAL A 771 -17.79 -35.11 3.87
C VAL A 771 -19.11 -35.77 4.20
N TYR A 772 -19.17 -36.50 5.32
CA TYR A 772 -20.39 -37.04 5.90
C TYR A 772 -20.32 -36.96 7.42
N LYS A 773 -21.44 -36.66 8.08
CA LYS A 773 -21.55 -36.64 9.55
C LYS A 773 -22.72 -37.49 10.01
N SER A 774 -22.52 -38.24 11.09
CA SER A 774 -23.61 -38.87 11.83
C SER A 774 -23.76 -38.20 13.19
N VAL A 775 -24.94 -37.65 13.46
CA VAL A 775 -25.29 -36.99 14.73
C VAL A 775 -26.13 -37.95 15.58
N VAL A 776 -25.58 -38.43 16.69
CA VAL A 776 -26.19 -39.50 17.48
C VAL A 776 -26.84 -38.90 18.73
N VAL A 777 -28.17 -38.81 18.72
CA VAL A 777 -28.98 -38.21 19.80
C VAL A 777 -29.28 -39.19 20.92
#